data_AF-A0A0R0KYG7-F1
#
_entry.id   AF-A0A0R0KYG7-F1
#
_cell.length_a   1.000
_cell.length_b   1.000
_cell.length_c   1.000
_cell.angle_alpha   90.00
_cell.angle_beta   90.00
_cell.angle_gamma   90.00
#
_symmetry.space_group_name_H-M   'P 1'
#
loop_
_entity.id
_entity.type
_entity.pdbx_description
1 polymer ?
#
loop_
_entity_poly.entity_id
_entity_poly.type
_entity_poly.pdbx_seq_one_letter_code
_entity_poly.pdbx_strand_id
1 'polypeptide(L)'
;MVLSTEGATNSVEVVAFSFLTDDEIRRSSRVKITNPILIFNLSCTYFTCLELSCKSCGQTTKHCPDHFGHIELVSPVYNPLTFNIPSNILQRTCFSCHHFQSLRKEVDIRAFQLELIMKGDIIMAKNLESIITEKSNSVLRKFLTKKHKCQECGAENPRISKPTFGWFYMVLQCNISLGDAHLNKSDPSKVLSWWMDLQQSVNMLFDNKTASGKRDVATGICRLLEKKEGIFRQKMMGKMVYFACRSVISPDPYLAVNEIGIPPYFALRLSVTPWNVVKLRNAILNGAESHPSASHYADKVSIVKLPPKGKEISDHEFEGKVVYRHLKDGDVVLANRQPTLHKPSIMAHIVRVLKGEKTVRMHYANCRVTTVNNFFVLFFPLRDLCTYNADFDGDEINVHFPQDEISRAEAYNIVNANNQYVKPTSGDPIRALIQDHIVSAALLTKKDTFLSYEEFNQLLYSSGVSMAGLGSFYGKHGQKVFMSNSESEMFLALLYYITRGSPSFTVEKNAKIPSNFFKTRIRKGKRYTQDTSKKKEKPDEDKLLIYKNDLVLQELYGSNVAGNLLSALSRLFTTFLQMHGFTCGVDDLMLTEGKDVERMNQLNSCEIIGNSVHREFIRVKNSDNIDSVTLQLNIEKKIRSNGEATLTSDRKMTNKLNSTTSSGILKELLSEGILQPSGKNCISLMTTSGAKGSMVNFQQISSHLGQQELEGKRVPRMVSGKTLPCFPPWDCSPRAGGFIIDRFLTALHPQEYYFFDTAVKTSRSGYLQRCLMKNLECLKVCYDHTVRDADGSIIQFHYGEDGVDNKELVYSNYCRQLDRSSPYINKLPDALEGKAEKFSKQRNLGSMEHADFVRLIEHKYVSCLTQPGEPVGVLASQSVGEPATQMTERGEESSYSKSNSKMSFLLIVLTKILMAAARDIKTPFMTCPLRHEKSICYLSC
;
A
#
# COMPACT_ATOMS: atom_id res chain seq x y z
N MET A 1 -23.47 -14.81 -24.68
CA MET A 1 -22.12 -14.92 -25.28
C MET A 1 -21.81 -16.39 -25.33
N VAL A 2 -21.83 -16.96 -26.55
CA VAL A 2 -21.27 -18.30 -26.78
C VAL A 2 -19.77 -18.12 -26.67
N LEU A 3 -19.13 -18.70 -25.66
CA LEU A 3 -17.68 -18.84 -25.63
C LEU A 3 -17.35 -19.85 -26.73
N SER A 4 -16.95 -19.35 -27.89
CA SER A 4 -16.35 -20.18 -28.93
C SER A 4 -15.16 -20.90 -28.30
N THR A 5 -15.17 -22.22 -28.34
CA THR A 5 -14.07 -23.08 -27.91
C THR A 5 -12.85 -23.00 -28.83
N GLU A 6 -12.96 -22.25 -29.93
CA GLU A 6 -11.85 -21.89 -30.80
C GLU A 6 -11.17 -20.64 -30.24
N GLY A 7 -9.95 -20.81 -29.72
CA GLY A 7 -9.11 -19.69 -29.31
C GLY A 7 -8.82 -18.78 -30.51
N ALA A 8 -8.62 -17.48 -30.26
CA ALA A 8 -8.22 -16.56 -31.32
C ALA A 8 -6.89 -17.01 -31.93
N THR A 9 -6.87 -17.32 -33.23
CA THR A 9 -5.66 -17.77 -33.93
C THR A 9 -4.68 -16.63 -34.20
N ASN A 10 -5.18 -15.39 -34.24
CA ASN A 10 -4.40 -14.19 -34.55
C ASN A 10 -4.46 -13.21 -33.38
N SER A 11 -3.30 -12.69 -32.96
CA SER A 11 -3.17 -11.62 -31.96
C SER A 11 -2.68 -10.32 -32.59
N VAL A 12 -3.11 -9.17 -32.04
CA VAL A 12 -2.61 -7.86 -32.47
C VAL A 12 -1.24 -7.60 -31.84
N GLU A 13 -0.18 -7.56 -32.66
CA GLU A 13 1.19 -7.31 -32.19
C GLU A 13 1.53 -5.81 -32.12
N VAL A 14 1.10 -5.03 -33.12
CA VAL A 14 1.44 -3.61 -33.26
C VAL A 14 0.22 -2.80 -33.65
N VAL A 15 0.11 -1.58 -33.10
CA VAL A 15 -0.92 -0.60 -33.45
C VAL A 15 -0.26 0.63 -34.05
N ALA A 16 -0.59 0.96 -35.30
CA ALA A 16 -0.13 2.16 -35.99
C ALA A 16 -1.19 3.27 -35.94
N PHE A 17 -0.77 4.51 -35.69
CA PHE A 17 -1.65 5.68 -35.68
C PHE A 17 -1.45 6.48 -36.97
N SER A 18 -2.53 6.73 -37.71
CA SER A 18 -2.55 7.56 -38.92
C SER A 18 -3.78 8.46 -38.97
N PHE A 19 -3.76 9.46 -39.85
CA PHE A 19 -4.94 10.26 -40.16
C PHE A 19 -5.76 9.58 -41.25
N LEU A 20 -7.07 9.52 -41.07
CA LEU A 20 -7.99 9.01 -42.10
C LEU A 20 -8.09 10.03 -43.24
N THR A 21 -7.87 9.56 -44.47
CA THR A 21 -8.08 10.36 -45.67
C THR A 21 -9.54 10.36 -46.11
N ASP A 22 -9.97 11.37 -46.86
CA ASP A 22 -11.35 11.47 -47.36
C ASP A 22 -11.77 10.22 -48.15
N ASP A 23 -10.85 9.66 -48.94
CA ASP A 23 -11.11 8.45 -49.73
C ASP A 23 -11.21 7.19 -48.87
N GLU A 24 -10.49 7.10 -47.75
CA GLU A 24 -10.64 6.01 -46.79
C GLU A 24 -11.95 6.11 -46.02
N ILE A 25 -12.37 7.32 -45.65
CA ILE A 25 -13.67 7.56 -45.00
C ILE A 25 -14.81 7.18 -45.94
N ARG A 26 -14.75 7.60 -47.21
CA ARG A 26 -15.75 7.23 -48.23
C ARG A 26 -15.79 5.72 -48.47
N ARG A 27 -14.64 5.04 -48.51
CA ARG A 27 -14.56 3.58 -48.69
C ARG A 27 -15.07 2.79 -47.48
N SER A 28 -14.78 3.27 -46.27
CA SER A 28 -15.20 2.60 -45.02
C SER A 28 -16.66 2.87 -44.65
N SER A 29 -17.20 4.02 -45.08
CA SER A 29 -18.56 4.43 -44.78
C SER A 29 -19.60 3.65 -45.59
N ARG A 30 -20.68 3.23 -44.93
CA ARG A 30 -21.81 2.54 -45.57
C ARG A 30 -22.94 3.48 -45.98
N VAL A 31 -23.02 4.67 -45.40
CA VAL A 31 -24.12 5.63 -45.60
C VAL A 31 -23.60 7.06 -45.53
N LYS A 32 -24.00 7.88 -46.50
CA LYS A 32 -23.84 9.34 -46.47
C LYS A 32 -25.02 9.96 -45.70
N ILE A 33 -24.71 10.75 -44.68
CA ILE A 33 -25.71 11.40 -43.82
C ILE A 33 -26.01 12.80 -44.36
N THR A 34 -27.25 13.02 -44.81
CA THR A 34 -27.69 14.30 -45.40
C THR A 34 -28.79 15.01 -44.59
N ASN A 35 -29.55 14.29 -43.76
CA ASN A 35 -30.69 14.86 -43.03
C ASN A 35 -30.34 15.21 -41.57
N PRO A 36 -30.56 16.46 -41.10
CA PRO A 36 -30.31 16.86 -39.71
C PRO A 36 -31.38 16.38 -38.71
N ILE A 37 -32.57 16.01 -39.18
CA ILE A 37 -33.65 15.52 -38.31
C ILE A 37 -33.43 14.02 -38.07
N LEU A 38 -33.02 13.67 -36.86
CA LEU A 38 -32.76 12.28 -36.46
C LEU A 38 -34.04 11.48 -36.19
N ILE A 39 -35.17 12.14 -35.90
CA ILE A 39 -36.44 11.50 -35.54
C ILE A 39 -37.50 11.87 -36.58
N PHE A 40 -37.82 10.94 -37.49
CA PHE A 40 -39.08 11.00 -38.22
C PHE A 40 -40.11 10.12 -37.51
N ASN A 41 -41.17 10.75 -37.02
CA ASN A 41 -42.42 10.05 -36.74
C ASN A 41 -42.92 9.44 -38.06
N LEU A 42 -43.06 8.12 -38.06
CA LEU A 42 -43.47 7.23 -39.15
C LEU A 42 -42.40 6.92 -40.24
N SER A 43 -41.92 5.68 -40.15
CA SER A 43 -41.38 4.85 -41.23
C SER A 43 -40.13 5.34 -41.98
N CYS A 44 -39.04 5.58 -41.24
CA CYS A 44 -37.67 5.12 -41.56
C CYS A 44 -36.61 6.06 -40.94
N THR A 45 -36.16 5.75 -39.73
CA THR A 45 -34.75 5.94 -39.33
C THR A 45 -34.43 5.08 -38.11
N TYR A 46 -33.14 4.77 -37.99
CA TYR A 46 -32.46 3.93 -37.01
C TYR A 46 -32.90 4.14 -35.55
N PHE A 47 -32.88 3.04 -34.78
CA PHE A 47 -33.16 2.95 -33.34
C PHE A 47 -34.64 3.09 -32.91
N THR A 48 -35.44 2.02 -33.12
CA THR A 48 -36.42 1.44 -32.17
C THR A 48 -37.41 0.55 -32.92
N CYS A 49 -36.97 -0.65 -33.30
CA CYS A 49 -37.86 -1.75 -33.66
C CYS A 49 -37.12 -3.03 -33.27
N LEU A 50 -37.70 -3.82 -32.38
CA LEU A 50 -37.04 -4.95 -31.72
C LEU A 50 -36.69 -6.13 -32.64
N GLU A 51 -36.96 -6.08 -33.95
CA GLU A 51 -36.80 -7.22 -34.87
C GLU A 51 -36.36 -6.84 -36.30
N LEU A 52 -35.54 -5.80 -36.48
CA LEU A 52 -34.95 -5.51 -37.80
C LEU A 52 -33.49 -5.95 -37.87
N SER A 53 -33.18 -6.81 -38.84
CA SER A 53 -31.81 -7.12 -39.25
C SER A 53 -31.14 -5.86 -39.82
N CYS A 54 -29.85 -5.70 -39.56
CA CYS A 54 -29.08 -4.60 -40.11
C CYS A 54 -29.05 -4.67 -41.64
N LYS A 55 -29.43 -3.59 -42.34
CA LYS A 55 -29.45 -3.57 -43.82
C LYS A 55 -28.07 -3.81 -44.46
N SER A 56 -26.99 -3.53 -43.74
CA SER A 56 -25.62 -3.66 -44.25
C SER A 56 -25.01 -5.03 -44.01
N CYS A 57 -25.23 -5.65 -42.84
CA CYS A 57 -24.63 -6.95 -42.49
C CYS A 57 -25.64 -8.10 -42.33
N GLY A 58 -26.94 -7.83 -42.37
CA GLY A 58 -28.00 -8.82 -42.18
C GLY A 58 -28.13 -9.37 -40.75
N GLN A 59 -27.26 -8.96 -39.84
CA GLN A 59 -27.23 -9.48 -38.47
C GLN A 59 -28.21 -8.75 -37.55
N THR A 60 -28.60 -9.43 -36.47
CA THR A 60 -29.41 -8.84 -35.41
C THR A 60 -28.59 -7.84 -34.59
N THR A 61 -29.27 -6.96 -33.87
CA THR A 61 -28.67 -5.90 -33.04
C THR A 61 -27.62 -6.40 -32.05
N LYS A 62 -27.67 -7.66 -31.61
CA LYS A 62 -26.72 -8.24 -30.66
C LYS A 62 -25.40 -8.70 -31.30
N HIS A 63 -25.41 -9.00 -32.59
CA HIS A 63 -24.26 -9.58 -33.29
C HIS A 63 -23.66 -8.60 -34.31
N CYS A 64 -24.45 -7.61 -34.74
CA CYS A 64 -23.99 -6.53 -35.59
C CYS A 64 -22.89 -5.72 -34.89
N PRO A 65 -21.69 -5.56 -35.51
CA PRO A 65 -20.59 -4.77 -34.95
C PRO A 65 -20.77 -3.25 -35.10
N ASP A 66 -21.93 -2.82 -35.61
CA ASP A 66 -22.23 -1.48 -36.11
C ASP A 66 -21.40 -1.07 -37.34
N HIS A 67 -21.84 0.01 -38.02
CA HIS A 67 -21.22 0.49 -39.26
C HIS A 67 -21.09 2.01 -39.27
N PHE A 68 -19.98 2.51 -39.78
CA PHE A 68 -19.70 3.94 -39.86
C PHE A 68 -20.47 4.63 -41.00
N GLY A 69 -20.98 5.83 -40.71
CA GLY A 69 -21.50 6.80 -41.68
C GLY A 69 -20.54 7.98 -41.85
N HIS A 70 -20.69 8.75 -42.92
CA HIS A 70 -19.92 9.98 -43.12
C HIS A 70 -20.82 11.18 -43.46
N ILE A 71 -20.35 12.38 -43.10
CA ILE A 71 -20.94 13.67 -43.46
C ILE A 71 -19.99 14.34 -44.43
N GLU A 72 -20.48 14.71 -45.62
CA GLU A 72 -19.69 15.44 -46.61
C GLU A 72 -19.78 16.94 -46.32
N LEU A 73 -18.66 17.55 -45.95
CA LEU A 73 -18.57 18.97 -45.67
C LEU A 73 -18.49 19.76 -46.99
N VAL A 74 -19.25 20.86 -47.09
CA VAL A 74 -19.30 21.73 -48.27
C VAL A 74 -18.00 22.50 -48.47
N SER A 75 -17.30 22.81 -47.38
CA SER A 75 -16.05 23.57 -47.38
C SER A 75 -15.06 22.93 -46.40
N PRO A 76 -13.73 23.00 -46.67
CA PRO A 76 -12.74 22.47 -45.75
C PRO A 76 -12.77 23.20 -44.40
N VAL A 77 -12.75 22.42 -43.33
CA VAL A 77 -12.76 22.85 -41.93
C VAL A 77 -11.51 22.29 -41.26
N TYR A 78 -10.87 23.07 -40.40
CA TYR A 78 -9.67 22.62 -39.71
C TYR A 78 -10.02 21.68 -38.55
N ASN A 79 -9.20 20.66 -38.32
CA ASN A 79 -9.31 19.80 -37.16
C ASN A 79 -8.81 20.54 -35.89
N PRO A 80 -9.63 20.69 -34.84
CA PRO A 80 -9.26 21.42 -33.62
C PRO A 80 -8.03 20.83 -32.91
N LEU A 81 -7.86 19.50 -32.97
CA LEU A 81 -6.79 18.79 -32.25
C LEU A 81 -5.41 19.04 -32.86
N THR A 82 -5.35 19.07 -34.19
CA THR A 82 -4.08 19.23 -34.90
C THR A 82 -3.80 20.67 -35.30
N PHE A 83 -4.76 21.61 -35.20
CA PHE A 83 -4.65 23.00 -35.67
C PHE A 83 -3.37 23.74 -35.23
N ASN A 84 -2.84 23.44 -34.03
CA ASN A 84 -1.59 24.03 -33.57
C ASN A 84 -0.39 23.71 -34.49
N ILE A 85 -0.38 22.54 -35.15
CA ILE A 85 0.69 22.10 -36.06
C ILE A 85 0.70 22.92 -37.37
N PRO A 86 -0.36 22.96 -38.20
CA PRO A 86 -0.38 23.77 -39.40
C PRO A 86 -0.30 25.26 -39.10
N SER A 87 -0.90 25.75 -37.99
CA SER A 87 -0.74 27.14 -37.57
C SER A 87 0.73 27.51 -37.31
N ASN A 88 1.47 26.62 -36.63
CA ASN A 88 2.89 26.77 -36.40
C ASN A 88 3.72 26.71 -37.69
N ILE A 89 3.33 25.88 -38.66
CA ILE A 89 4.01 25.81 -39.97
C ILE A 89 3.76 27.09 -40.77
N LEU A 90 2.50 27.51 -40.87
CA LEU A 90 2.07 28.70 -41.62
C LEU A 90 2.74 29.98 -41.10
N GLN A 91 2.89 30.12 -39.78
CA GLN A 91 3.59 31.26 -39.17
C GLN A 91 5.09 31.31 -39.50
N ARG A 92 5.67 30.23 -40.03
CA ARG A 92 7.10 30.09 -40.34
C ARG A 92 7.40 29.95 -41.83
N THR A 93 6.39 29.78 -42.67
CA THR A 93 6.50 29.85 -44.13
C THR A 93 6.39 31.30 -44.57
N CYS A 94 7.31 31.78 -45.39
CA CYS A 94 7.21 33.10 -46.02
C CYS A 94 6.11 33.08 -47.09
N PHE A 95 5.20 34.06 -47.06
CA PHE A 95 4.11 34.14 -48.05
C PHE A 95 4.56 34.65 -49.43
N SER A 96 5.76 35.23 -49.52
CA SER A 96 6.32 35.73 -50.78
C SER A 96 7.16 34.67 -51.50
N CYS A 97 8.04 33.95 -50.78
CA CYS A 97 8.91 32.94 -51.41
C CYS A 97 8.44 31.50 -51.22
N HIS A 98 7.36 31.26 -50.45
CA HIS A 98 6.81 29.92 -50.14
C HIS A 98 7.78 28.93 -49.46
N HIS A 99 8.95 29.39 -49.02
CA HIS A 99 9.92 28.61 -48.24
C HIS A 99 9.81 28.95 -46.75
N PHE A 100 10.47 28.17 -45.89
CA PHE A 100 10.63 28.55 -44.48
C PHE A 100 11.40 29.87 -44.35
N GLN A 101 11.10 30.65 -43.32
CA GLN A 101 11.76 31.94 -43.05
C GLN A 101 13.24 31.80 -42.64
N SER A 102 13.71 30.58 -42.34
CA SER A 102 15.10 30.26 -42.06
C SER A 102 15.89 30.00 -43.34
N LEU A 103 17.23 30.07 -43.26
CA LEU A 103 18.09 29.73 -44.38
C LEU A 103 17.88 28.28 -44.82
N ARG A 104 17.87 28.01 -46.12
CA ARG A 104 17.66 26.65 -46.69
C ARG A 104 18.69 25.65 -46.17
N LYS A 105 19.95 26.07 -46.05
CA LYS A 105 21.03 25.25 -45.44
C LYS A 105 20.69 24.81 -44.01
N GLU A 106 20.07 25.68 -43.21
CA GLU A 106 19.66 25.34 -41.85
C GLU A 106 18.50 24.32 -41.85
N VAL A 107 17.54 24.48 -42.76
CA VAL A 107 16.40 23.55 -42.91
C VAL A 107 16.90 22.16 -43.30
N ASP A 108 17.80 22.07 -44.28
CA ASP A 108 18.34 20.80 -44.78
C ASP A 108 19.15 20.07 -43.71
N ILE A 109 19.99 20.79 -42.95
CA ILE A 109 20.72 20.20 -41.81
C ILE A 109 19.75 19.65 -40.76
N ARG A 110 18.68 20.38 -40.45
CA ARG A 110 17.68 19.96 -39.45
C ARG A 110 16.83 18.78 -39.94
N ALA A 111 16.49 18.73 -41.23
CA ALA A 111 15.82 17.58 -41.84
C ALA A 111 16.69 16.33 -41.77
N PHE A 112 17.97 16.45 -42.15
CA PHE A 112 18.92 15.34 -42.07
C PHE A 112 19.17 14.86 -40.63
N GLN A 113 19.21 15.78 -39.66
CA GLN A 113 19.25 15.43 -38.23
C GLN A 113 18.03 14.59 -37.81
N LEU A 114 16.83 14.93 -38.27
CA LEU A 114 15.62 14.17 -37.95
C LEU A 114 15.64 12.78 -38.60
N GLU A 115 16.11 12.65 -39.84
CA GLU A 115 16.28 11.36 -40.50
C GLU A 115 17.27 10.46 -39.76
N LEU A 116 18.39 11.00 -39.29
CA LEU A 116 19.35 10.25 -38.48
C LEU A 116 18.76 9.80 -37.15
N ILE A 117 17.98 10.67 -36.49
CA ILE A 117 17.26 10.30 -35.26
C ILE A 117 16.23 9.19 -35.53
N MET A 118 15.49 9.25 -36.64
CA MET A 118 14.56 8.19 -37.04
C MET A 118 15.27 6.85 -37.31
N LYS A 119 16.52 6.89 -37.79
CA LYS A 119 17.38 5.71 -37.97
C LYS A 119 18.06 5.24 -36.68
N GLY A 120 17.97 6.00 -35.60
CA GLY A 120 18.58 5.69 -34.29
C GLY A 120 20.01 6.20 -34.09
N ASP A 121 20.58 6.97 -35.02
CA ASP A 121 21.93 7.50 -34.91
C ASP A 121 21.95 8.91 -34.26
N ILE A 122 21.97 8.91 -32.93
CA ILE A 122 21.94 10.13 -32.11
C ILE A 122 23.30 10.84 -32.13
N ILE A 123 24.40 10.09 -32.24
CA ILE A 123 25.77 10.64 -32.19
C ILE A 123 26.03 11.48 -33.43
N MET A 124 25.72 10.94 -34.61
CA MET A 124 25.89 11.65 -35.87
C MET A 124 24.97 12.89 -35.93
N ALA A 125 23.72 12.77 -35.46
CA ALA A 125 22.79 13.89 -35.37
C ALA A 125 23.33 15.03 -34.48
N LYS A 126 23.97 14.70 -33.36
CA LYS A 126 24.60 15.68 -32.45
C LYS A 126 25.87 16.30 -33.04
N ASN A 127 26.69 15.54 -33.76
CA ASN A 127 27.87 16.06 -34.43
C ASN A 127 27.51 17.13 -35.48
N LEU A 128 26.39 16.97 -36.19
CA LEU A 128 25.86 17.99 -37.11
C LEU A 128 25.44 19.29 -36.39
N GLU A 129 25.08 19.21 -35.10
CA GLU A 129 24.73 20.40 -34.32
C GLU A 129 25.96 21.25 -33.99
N SER A 130 27.16 20.66 -33.90
CA SER A 130 28.39 21.41 -33.66
C SER A 130 28.78 22.37 -34.80
N ILE A 131 28.25 22.13 -36.01
CA ILE A 131 28.42 23.00 -37.20
C ILE A 131 27.57 24.28 -37.06
N ILE A 132 26.56 24.26 -36.18
CA ILE A 132 25.66 25.39 -35.90
C ILE A 132 26.05 26.00 -34.54
N THR A 133 26.44 27.27 -34.53
CA THR A 133 27.13 28.00 -33.43
C THR A 133 26.39 28.18 -32.09
N GLU A 134 25.34 27.41 -31.77
CA GLU A 134 24.51 27.68 -30.59
C GLU A 134 23.93 26.43 -29.90
N LYS A 135 24.26 26.28 -28.61
CA LYS A 135 23.90 25.18 -27.71
C LYS A 135 22.42 25.21 -27.30
N SER A 136 21.62 24.21 -27.68
CA SER A 136 20.27 23.98 -27.12
C SER A 136 19.81 22.52 -27.30
N ASN A 137 19.13 21.94 -26.30
CA ASN A 137 18.88 20.48 -26.20
C ASN A 137 17.69 19.91 -27.00
N SER A 138 17.02 20.66 -27.89
CA SER A 138 15.95 20.07 -28.73
C SER A 138 15.87 20.69 -30.12
N VAL A 139 16.24 19.91 -31.13
CA VAL A 139 16.30 20.26 -32.57
C VAL A 139 14.98 20.89 -33.05
N LEU A 140 13.84 20.29 -32.69
CA LEU A 140 12.52 20.76 -33.11
C LEU A 140 12.14 22.11 -32.48
N ARG A 141 12.20 22.30 -31.15
CA ARG A 141 11.77 23.59 -30.56
C ARG A 141 12.61 24.78 -31.05
N LYS A 142 13.88 24.55 -31.40
CA LYS A 142 14.77 25.58 -31.96
C LYS A 142 14.37 25.98 -33.38
N PHE A 143 14.13 25.01 -34.26
CA PHE A 143 13.61 25.25 -35.61
C PHE A 143 12.26 26.00 -35.58
N LEU A 144 11.47 25.72 -34.54
CA LEU A 144 10.14 26.28 -34.35
C LEU A 144 10.13 27.68 -33.68
N THR A 145 11.26 28.37 -33.57
CA THR A 145 11.31 29.76 -33.06
C THR A 145 10.78 30.77 -34.10
N LYS A 146 10.08 31.82 -33.63
CA LYS A 146 9.43 32.80 -34.53
C LYS A 146 10.46 33.80 -35.04
N LYS A 147 10.64 33.87 -36.36
CA LYS A 147 11.47 34.90 -37.02
C LYS A 147 10.55 35.99 -37.59
N HIS A 148 10.98 37.25 -37.49
CA HIS A 148 10.18 38.40 -37.94
C HIS A 148 10.39 38.72 -39.44
N LYS A 149 11.55 38.36 -39.99
CA LYS A 149 11.92 38.56 -41.39
C LYS A 149 12.35 37.24 -42.01
N CYS A 150 11.98 37.01 -43.26
CA CYS A 150 12.51 35.91 -44.04
C CYS A 150 14.00 36.15 -44.31
N GLN A 151 14.86 35.19 -43.94
CA GLN A 151 16.29 35.28 -44.17
C GLN A 151 16.70 35.01 -45.63
N GLU A 152 15.80 34.45 -46.44
CA GLU A 152 16.04 34.17 -47.86
C GLU A 152 15.63 35.35 -48.77
N CYS A 153 14.43 35.91 -48.59
CA CYS A 153 13.91 36.98 -49.47
C CYS A 153 13.71 38.34 -48.78
N GLY A 154 13.97 38.46 -47.48
CA GLY A 154 13.83 39.71 -46.73
C GLY A 154 12.39 40.15 -46.41
N ALA A 155 11.37 39.48 -46.97
CA ALA A 155 9.97 39.84 -46.79
C ALA A 155 9.47 39.62 -45.34
N GLU A 156 8.56 40.49 -44.91
CA GLU A 156 7.88 40.40 -43.61
C GLU A 156 6.49 39.80 -43.77
N ASN A 157 6.17 38.78 -42.96
CA ASN A 157 4.84 38.20 -42.94
C ASN A 157 3.88 39.05 -42.07
N PRO A 158 2.59 39.13 -42.43
CA PRO A 158 1.59 39.76 -41.57
C PRO A 158 1.45 39.02 -40.23
N ARG A 159 1.13 39.77 -39.16
CA ARG A 159 0.93 39.18 -37.82
C ARG A 159 -0.36 38.37 -37.79
N ILE A 160 -0.23 37.04 -37.78
CA ILE A 160 -1.36 36.12 -37.58
C ILE A 160 -1.65 36.02 -36.08
N SER A 161 -2.75 36.60 -35.62
CA SER A 161 -3.30 36.34 -34.27
C SER A 161 -4.12 35.05 -34.30
N LYS A 162 -4.16 34.32 -33.18
CA LYS A 162 -5.05 33.16 -33.06
C LYS A 162 -6.49 33.68 -33.01
N PRO A 163 -7.39 33.26 -33.91
CA PRO A 163 -8.78 33.65 -33.83
C PRO A 163 -9.47 32.98 -32.63
N THR A 164 -10.22 33.75 -31.86
CA THR A 164 -11.21 33.28 -30.87
C THR A 164 -12.58 33.31 -31.52
N PHE A 165 -13.20 32.13 -31.70
CA PHE A 165 -14.48 31.97 -32.40
C PHE A 165 -15.66 31.83 -31.40
N GLY A 166 -16.83 32.39 -31.75
CA GLY A 166 -18.06 32.38 -30.92
C GLY A 166 -19.36 32.24 -31.73
N TRP A 167 -20.41 31.68 -31.07
CA TRP A 167 -21.80 31.34 -31.50
C TRP A 167 -22.15 29.95 -32.13
N PHE A 168 -23.41 29.50 -31.92
CA PHE A 168 -23.82 28.09 -31.78
C PHE A 168 -24.74 27.58 -32.90
N TYR A 169 -24.42 26.44 -33.54
CA TYR A 169 -25.33 25.67 -34.41
C TYR A 169 -24.91 24.17 -34.56
N MET A 170 -25.79 23.29 -35.05
CA MET A 170 -25.48 21.86 -35.32
C MET A 170 -24.66 21.70 -36.61
N VAL A 171 -23.60 20.89 -36.61
CA VAL A 171 -22.65 20.71 -37.75
C VAL A 171 -23.37 20.50 -39.09
N LEU A 172 -24.35 19.59 -39.14
CA LEU A 172 -25.08 19.28 -40.37
C LEU A 172 -26.01 20.42 -40.82
N GLN A 173 -26.59 21.15 -39.88
CA GLN A 173 -27.44 22.31 -40.17
C GLN A 173 -26.59 23.48 -40.71
N CYS A 174 -25.43 23.78 -40.10
CA CYS A 174 -24.48 24.76 -40.63
C CYS A 174 -24.00 24.39 -42.03
N ASN A 175 -23.73 23.10 -42.26
CA ASN A 175 -23.21 22.61 -43.53
C ASN A 175 -24.24 22.78 -44.65
N ILE A 176 -25.51 22.48 -44.38
CA ILE A 176 -26.61 22.71 -45.33
C ILE A 176 -26.79 24.21 -45.59
N SER A 177 -26.84 25.04 -44.54
CA SER A 177 -26.96 26.50 -44.70
C SER A 177 -25.79 27.13 -45.47
N LEU A 178 -24.57 26.63 -45.30
CA LEU A 178 -23.41 27.03 -46.09
C LEU A 178 -23.51 26.56 -47.55
N GLY A 179 -23.99 25.32 -47.79
CA GLY A 179 -24.29 24.79 -49.11
C GLY A 179 -25.30 25.64 -49.88
N ASP A 180 -26.42 25.96 -49.23
CA ASP A 180 -27.48 26.81 -49.79
C ASP A 180 -26.96 28.23 -50.07
N ALA A 181 -26.10 28.78 -49.19
CA ALA A 181 -25.46 30.07 -49.38
C ALA A 181 -24.53 30.10 -50.62
N HIS A 182 -23.81 29.01 -50.88
CA HIS A 182 -22.98 28.85 -52.09
C HIS A 182 -23.82 28.67 -53.36
N LEU A 183 -24.87 27.84 -53.31
CA LEU A 183 -25.78 27.59 -54.44
C LEU A 183 -26.52 28.88 -54.84
N ASN A 184 -26.94 29.68 -53.86
CA ASN A 184 -27.68 30.93 -54.08
C ASN A 184 -26.78 32.14 -54.41
N LYS A 185 -25.46 31.98 -54.56
CA LYS A 185 -24.47 33.07 -54.77
C LYS A 185 -24.67 34.27 -53.82
N SER A 186 -24.89 33.97 -52.54
CA SER A 186 -25.13 34.98 -51.49
C SER A 186 -23.88 35.83 -51.19
N ASP A 187 -24.08 36.95 -50.45
CA ASP A 187 -23.00 37.89 -50.12
C ASP A 187 -21.78 37.19 -49.48
N PRO A 188 -20.54 37.56 -49.86
CA PRO A 188 -19.32 36.95 -49.31
C PRO A 188 -19.22 37.02 -47.78
N SER A 189 -19.79 38.07 -47.18
CA SER A 189 -19.86 38.25 -45.72
C SER A 189 -20.74 37.21 -45.03
N LYS A 190 -21.85 36.81 -45.65
CA LYS A 190 -22.74 35.75 -45.16
C LYS A 190 -22.11 34.38 -45.32
N VAL A 191 -21.45 34.12 -46.45
CA VAL A 191 -20.70 32.86 -46.65
C VAL A 191 -19.61 32.71 -45.59
N LEU A 192 -18.90 33.79 -45.26
CA LEU A 192 -17.88 33.79 -44.21
C LEU A 192 -18.47 33.51 -42.81
N SER A 193 -19.61 34.12 -42.47
CA SER A 193 -20.26 33.85 -41.18
C SER A 193 -20.71 32.40 -41.04
N TRP A 194 -21.33 31.84 -42.08
CA TRP A 194 -21.76 30.42 -42.07
C TRP A 194 -20.58 29.44 -42.00
N TRP A 195 -19.46 29.78 -42.64
CA TRP A 195 -18.24 28.97 -42.53
C TRP A 195 -17.66 29.02 -41.11
N MET A 196 -17.67 30.19 -40.45
CA MET A 196 -17.26 30.33 -39.05
C MET A 196 -18.16 29.52 -38.12
N ASP A 197 -19.47 29.55 -38.34
CA ASP A 197 -20.44 28.76 -37.58
C ASP A 197 -20.18 27.25 -37.75
N LEU A 198 -19.92 26.80 -38.98
CA LEU A 198 -19.58 25.39 -39.25
C LEU A 198 -18.30 24.95 -38.52
N GLN A 199 -17.23 25.75 -38.59
CA GLN A 199 -15.98 25.48 -37.88
C GLN A 199 -16.21 25.40 -36.37
N GLN A 200 -17.07 26.25 -35.83
CA GLN A 200 -17.36 26.26 -34.42
C GLN A 200 -18.18 25.05 -33.96
N SER A 201 -19.15 24.62 -34.76
CA SER A 201 -19.90 23.39 -34.50
C SER A 201 -18.96 22.19 -34.42
N VAL A 202 -17.96 22.12 -35.32
CA VAL A 202 -16.92 21.09 -35.28
C VAL A 202 -16.03 21.26 -34.04
N ASN A 203 -15.64 22.48 -33.67
CA ASN A 203 -14.87 22.72 -32.44
C ASN A 203 -15.61 22.19 -31.21
N MET A 204 -16.90 22.49 -31.05
CA MET A 204 -17.70 22.01 -29.91
C MET A 204 -17.84 20.49 -29.86
N LEU A 205 -17.87 19.81 -31.02
CA LEU A 205 -17.91 18.36 -31.07
C LEU A 205 -16.64 17.73 -30.44
N PHE A 206 -15.47 18.33 -30.69
CA PHE A 206 -14.19 17.83 -30.19
C PHE A 206 -13.83 18.35 -28.79
N ASP A 207 -13.86 19.67 -28.57
CA ASP A 207 -13.51 20.31 -27.29
C ASP A 207 -14.34 21.58 -26.98
N ASN A 208 -14.92 21.62 -25.78
CA ASN A 208 -15.69 22.76 -25.29
C ASN A 208 -14.79 23.91 -24.80
N LYS A 209 -13.50 23.69 -24.52
CA LYS A 209 -12.60 24.74 -24.01
C LYS A 209 -12.22 25.75 -25.09
N THR A 210 -12.15 25.32 -26.35
CA THR A 210 -11.85 26.15 -27.51
C THR A 210 -13.04 27.01 -27.96
N ALA A 211 -14.26 26.70 -27.49
CA ALA A 211 -15.46 27.47 -27.76
C ALA A 211 -15.77 28.39 -26.57
N SER A 212 -15.67 29.71 -26.75
CA SER A 212 -16.01 30.67 -25.70
C SER A 212 -17.54 30.84 -25.61
N GLY A 213 -18.16 30.33 -24.55
CA GLY A 213 -19.54 30.66 -24.14
C GLY A 213 -20.38 29.48 -23.62
N LYS A 214 -20.88 29.61 -22.38
CA LYS A 214 -21.80 28.72 -21.58
C LYS A 214 -21.44 27.21 -21.48
N ARG A 215 -21.30 26.74 -20.23
CA ARG A 215 -20.65 25.47 -19.84
C ARG A 215 -21.51 24.18 -19.92
N ASP A 216 -22.78 24.23 -20.32
CA ASP A 216 -23.75 23.21 -19.88
C ASP A 216 -24.46 22.33 -20.93
N VAL A 217 -24.18 22.41 -22.25
CA VAL A 217 -25.13 21.77 -23.23
C VAL A 217 -24.64 20.50 -23.93
N ALA A 218 -23.35 20.19 -24.04
CA ALA A 218 -22.89 18.90 -24.58
C ALA A 218 -21.48 18.56 -24.09
N THR A 219 -21.15 17.27 -23.91
CA THR A 219 -19.77 16.85 -23.57
C THR A 219 -19.01 16.52 -24.85
N GLY A 220 -18.02 17.35 -25.22
CA GLY A 220 -17.15 17.07 -26.36
C GLY A 220 -16.34 15.77 -26.19
N ILE A 221 -15.93 15.17 -27.31
CA ILE A 221 -15.27 13.86 -27.37
C ILE A 221 -14.02 13.80 -26.50
N CYS A 222 -13.17 14.83 -26.49
CA CYS A 222 -11.94 14.85 -25.68
C CYS A 222 -12.24 14.77 -24.18
N ARG A 223 -13.35 15.37 -23.75
CA ARG A 223 -13.76 15.36 -22.34
C ARG A 223 -14.24 13.97 -21.89
N LEU A 224 -14.81 13.18 -22.81
CA LEU A 224 -15.17 11.77 -22.55
C LEU A 224 -13.93 10.88 -22.42
N LEU A 225 -12.82 11.25 -23.06
CA LEU A 225 -11.56 10.51 -23.01
C LEU A 225 -10.68 10.89 -21.81
N GLU A 226 -10.48 12.19 -21.54
CA GLU A 226 -9.45 12.71 -20.62
C GLU A 226 -9.84 12.75 -19.14
N LYS A 227 -11.14 12.74 -18.81
CA LYS A 227 -11.61 12.84 -17.42
C LYS A 227 -11.10 11.67 -16.56
N LYS A 228 -11.14 11.85 -15.23
CA LYS A 228 -10.94 10.73 -14.28
C LYS A 228 -11.98 9.61 -14.51
N GLU A 229 -13.22 10.00 -14.79
CA GLU A 229 -14.34 9.15 -15.24
C GLU A 229 -14.32 8.90 -16.77
N GLY A 230 -13.21 9.20 -17.44
CA GLY A 230 -13.07 9.02 -18.87
C GLY A 230 -12.87 7.55 -19.25
N ILE A 231 -13.03 7.26 -20.54
CA ILE A 231 -12.99 5.89 -21.10
C ILE A 231 -11.68 5.17 -20.74
N PHE A 232 -10.53 5.83 -20.89
CA PHE A 232 -9.23 5.19 -20.62
C PHE A 232 -9.10 4.67 -19.18
N ARG A 233 -9.55 5.45 -18.18
CA ARG A 233 -9.39 5.08 -16.77
C ARG A 233 -10.50 4.16 -16.27
N GLN A 234 -11.75 4.45 -16.63
CA GLN A 234 -12.92 3.76 -16.06
C GLN A 234 -13.40 2.55 -16.88
N LYS A 235 -13.02 2.45 -18.16
CA LYS A 235 -13.48 1.38 -19.05
C LYS A 235 -12.35 0.53 -19.62
N MET A 236 -11.13 1.07 -19.76
CA MET A 236 -9.96 0.29 -20.19
C MET A 236 -9.13 -0.22 -19.00
N MET A 237 -8.62 0.69 -18.15
CA MET A 237 -7.74 0.33 -17.03
C MET A 237 -8.49 -0.34 -15.88
N GLY A 238 -9.60 0.25 -15.42
CA GLY A 238 -10.53 -0.39 -14.50
C GLY A 238 -11.74 -0.93 -15.25
N LYS A 239 -12.18 -2.15 -14.94
CA LYS A 239 -13.39 -2.74 -15.50
C LYS A 239 -14.22 -3.37 -14.40
N MET A 240 -15.54 -3.33 -14.56
CA MET A 240 -16.43 -4.18 -13.78
C MET A 240 -16.29 -5.60 -14.30
N VAL A 241 -16.04 -6.54 -13.40
CA VAL A 241 -15.81 -7.95 -13.74
C VAL A 241 -17.00 -8.80 -13.33
N TYR A 242 -17.27 -9.87 -14.10
CA TYR A 242 -18.21 -10.91 -13.73
C TYR A 242 -17.57 -11.90 -12.74
N PHE A 243 -18.37 -12.78 -12.14
CA PHE A 243 -17.92 -13.79 -11.16
C PHE A 243 -17.14 -13.20 -9.97
N ALA A 244 -17.67 -12.11 -9.43
CA ALA A 244 -17.16 -11.50 -8.20
C ALA A 244 -18.32 -11.21 -7.24
N CYS A 245 -18.03 -11.22 -5.95
CA CYS A 245 -18.96 -10.79 -4.91
C CYS A 245 -18.29 -9.84 -3.92
N ARG A 246 -19.10 -9.08 -3.20
CA ARG A 246 -18.66 -8.20 -2.12
C ARG A 246 -19.50 -8.48 -0.89
N SER A 247 -18.86 -8.51 0.27
CA SER A 247 -19.54 -8.65 1.55
C SER A 247 -18.72 -8.00 2.66
N VAL A 248 -19.40 -7.67 3.75
CA VAL A 248 -18.76 -7.31 5.02
C VAL A 248 -17.97 -8.50 5.52
N ILE A 249 -16.78 -8.24 6.07
CA ILE A 249 -15.95 -9.28 6.68
C ILE A 249 -16.32 -9.47 8.15
N SER A 250 -16.20 -10.71 8.62
CA SER A 250 -16.33 -11.03 10.03
C SER A 250 -15.18 -11.96 10.46
N PRO A 251 -14.69 -11.84 11.69
CA PRO A 251 -13.56 -12.65 12.12
C PRO A 251 -13.97 -14.12 12.38
N ASP A 252 -13.04 -15.04 12.16
CA ASP A 252 -13.15 -16.46 12.53
C ASP A 252 -11.75 -17.06 12.82
N PRO A 253 -11.47 -17.47 14.09
CA PRO A 253 -10.18 -18.07 14.47
C PRO A 253 -10.03 -19.55 14.07
N TYR A 254 -11.11 -20.25 13.70
CA TYR A 254 -11.05 -21.69 13.40
C TYR A 254 -10.68 -21.98 11.94
N LEU A 255 -10.88 -21.02 11.05
CA LEU A 255 -10.39 -21.08 9.68
C LEU A 255 -8.87 -21.16 9.65
N ALA A 256 -8.32 -21.88 8.68
CA ALA A 256 -6.89 -21.80 8.44
C ALA A 256 -6.51 -20.38 7.97
N VAL A 257 -5.27 -20.00 8.21
CA VAL A 257 -4.77 -18.65 7.90
C VAL A 257 -4.89 -18.35 6.40
N ASN A 258 -4.74 -19.36 5.53
CA ASN A 258 -4.93 -19.28 4.07
C ASN A 258 -6.37 -19.51 3.60
N GLU A 259 -7.32 -19.82 4.48
CA GLU A 259 -8.72 -20.06 4.13
C GLU A 259 -9.55 -18.77 4.17
N ILE A 260 -10.66 -18.78 3.44
CA ILE A 260 -11.71 -17.77 3.52
C ILE A 260 -13.07 -18.46 3.59
N GLY A 261 -13.88 -18.04 4.56
CA GLY A 261 -15.22 -18.56 4.78
C GLY A 261 -16.22 -17.89 3.86
N ILE A 262 -16.84 -18.65 2.96
CA ILE A 262 -17.82 -18.13 2.00
C ILE A 262 -19.23 -18.62 2.37
N PRO A 263 -20.20 -17.69 2.51
CA PRO A 263 -21.61 -18.03 2.64
C PRO A 263 -22.15 -18.91 1.51
N PRO A 264 -23.06 -19.86 1.79
CA PRO A 264 -23.65 -20.73 0.77
C PRO A 264 -24.39 -19.93 -0.31
N TYR A 265 -24.95 -18.76 0.03
CA TYR A 265 -25.61 -17.88 -0.94
C TYR A 265 -24.68 -17.46 -2.09
N PHE A 266 -23.41 -17.15 -1.80
CA PHE A 266 -22.42 -16.81 -2.83
C PHE A 266 -21.91 -18.05 -3.54
N ALA A 267 -21.71 -19.15 -2.79
CA ALA A 267 -21.25 -20.40 -3.36
C ALA A 267 -22.20 -20.93 -4.45
N LEU A 268 -23.51 -20.67 -4.31
CA LEU A 268 -24.52 -21.11 -5.27
C LEU A 268 -24.52 -20.33 -6.61
N ARG A 269 -23.88 -19.17 -6.68
CA ARG A 269 -23.92 -18.30 -7.87
C ARG A 269 -22.62 -18.30 -8.67
N LEU A 270 -21.52 -18.68 -8.03
CA LEU A 270 -20.20 -18.76 -8.65
C LEU A 270 -20.00 -20.16 -9.21
N SER A 271 -19.56 -20.29 -10.47
CA SER A 271 -19.43 -21.59 -11.12
C SER A 271 -18.11 -21.79 -11.86
N VAL A 272 -17.55 -23.02 -11.88
CA VAL A 272 -16.27 -23.41 -12.55
C VAL A 272 -16.37 -24.82 -13.15
N THR A 273 -15.44 -25.17 -14.04
CA THR A 273 -15.30 -26.45 -14.73
C THR A 273 -14.29 -27.39 -14.01
N PRO A 274 -14.59 -28.69 -13.88
CA PRO A 274 -13.61 -29.70 -13.48
C PRO A 274 -13.58 -30.91 -14.42
N TRP A 275 -12.52 -31.71 -14.31
CA TRP A 275 -12.22 -32.91 -15.12
C TRP A 275 -12.95 -34.19 -14.65
N ASN A 276 -13.67 -34.12 -13.53
CA ASN A 276 -14.20 -35.31 -12.86
C ASN A 276 -15.67 -35.55 -13.21
N VAL A 277 -15.91 -36.45 -14.15
CA VAL A 277 -17.26 -36.87 -14.60
C VAL A 277 -18.15 -37.29 -13.42
N VAL A 278 -17.65 -38.12 -12.51
CA VAL A 278 -18.43 -38.63 -11.35
C VAL A 278 -18.90 -37.51 -10.43
N LYS A 279 -18.02 -36.56 -10.11
CA LYS A 279 -18.36 -35.42 -9.23
C LYS A 279 -19.35 -34.47 -9.91
N LEU A 280 -19.21 -34.30 -11.22
CA LEU A 280 -20.09 -33.45 -12.03
C LEU A 280 -21.48 -34.04 -12.21
N ARG A 281 -21.57 -35.35 -12.43
CA ARG A 281 -22.83 -36.08 -12.49
C ARG A 281 -23.62 -35.86 -11.20
N ASN A 282 -22.99 -36.07 -10.05
CA ASN A 282 -23.62 -35.82 -8.76
C ASN A 282 -24.04 -34.35 -8.60
N ALA A 283 -23.24 -33.39 -9.09
CA ALA A 283 -23.58 -31.98 -9.06
C ALA A 283 -24.81 -31.63 -9.92
N ILE A 284 -24.97 -32.26 -11.09
CA ILE A 284 -26.14 -32.10 -11.96
C ILE A 284 -27.38 -32.73 -11.34
N LEU A 285 -27.25 -33.92 -10.73
CA LEU A 285 -28.34 -34.59 -10.02
C LEU A 285 -28.87 -33.73 -8.85
N ASN A 286 -27.97 -33.03 -8.15
CA ASN A 286 -28.32 -32.14 -7.05
C ASN A 286 -29.07 -30.85 -7.48
N GLY A 287 -29.12 -30.52 -8.78
CA GLY A 287 -29.85 -29.37 -9.31
C GLY A 287 -29.17 -28.01 -9.09
N ALA A 288 -29.91 -26.91 -9.11
CA ALA A 288 -29.35 -25.55 -9.01
C ALA A 288 -29.40 -24.92 -7.59
N GLU A 289 -30.14 -25.51 -6.63
CA GLU A 289 -30.43 -24.86 -5.34
C GLU A 289 -29.76 -25.51 -4.11
N SER A 290 -29.37 -26.78 -4.20
CA SER A 290 -28.68 -27.50 -3.11
C SER A 290 -27.16 -27.35 -3.23
N HIS A 291 -26.39 -27.21 -2.15
CA HIS A 291 -24.92 -27.22 -2.23
C HIS A 291 -24.36 -28.55 -1.69
N PRO A 292 -23.45 -29.24 -2.40
CA PRO A 292 -22.76 -28.89 -3.66
C PRO A 292 -23.53 -29.29 -4.94
N SER A 293 -23.59 -28.42 -5.96
CA SER A 293 -24.37 -28.67 -7.19
C SER A 293 -23.91 -27.88 -8.43
N ALA A 294 -24.76 -27.75 -9.47
CA ALA A 294 -24.43 -27.10 -10.75
C ALA A 294 -25.57 -26.21 -11.28
N SER A 295 -25.19 -25.09 -11.91
CA SER A 295 -26.15 -24.08 -12.37
C SER A 295 -26.54 -24.27 -13.84
N HIS A 296 -25.54 -24.52 -14.69
CA HIS A 296 -25.67 -24.63 -16.13
C HIS A 296 -24.77 -25.75 -16.65
N TYR A 297 -25.13 -26.33 -17.79
CA TYR A 297 -24.19 -27.07 -18.61
C TYR A 297 -24.21 -26.49 -20.03
N ALA A 298 -23.04 -26.34 -20.63
CA ALA A 298 -22.87 -25.94 -22.00
C ALA A 298 -22.60 -27.16 -22.87
N ASP A 299 -23.41 -27.29 -23.90
CA ASP A 299 -23.14 -28.15 -25.04
C ASP A 299 -22.42 -27.34 -26.13
N LYS A 300 -21.93 -28.00 -27.18
CA LYS A 300 -21.22 -27.34 -28.30
C LYS A 300 -22.04 -26.21 -28.96
N VAL A 301 -23.37 -26.24 -28.84
CA VAL A 301 -24.29 -25.33 -29.52
C VAL A 301 -24.95 -24.32 -28.57
N SER A 302 -25.21 -24.68 -27.31
CA SER A 302 -25.94 -23.78 -26.39
C SER A 302 -25.66 -24.05 -24.90
N ILE A 303 -25.86 -23.01 -24.09
CA ILE A 303 -25.79 -23.08 -22.62
C ILE A 303 -27.21 -23.36 -22.09
N VAL A 304 -27.39 -24.49 -21.42
CA VAL A 304 -28.67 -24.92 -20.85
C VAL A 304 -28.65 -24.73 -19.34
N LYS A 305 -29.67 -24.06 -18.80
CA LYS A 305 -29.85 -23.88 -17.34
C LYS A 305 -30.47 -25.13 -16.73
N LEU A 306 -29.94 -25.58 -15.60
CA LEU A 306 -30.45 -26.75 -14.89
C LEU A 306 -31.71 -26.43 -14.07
N PRO A 307 -32.68 -27.36 -14.01
CA PRO A 307 -33.84 -27.26 -13.13
C PRO A 307 -33.46 -27.40 -11.63
N PRO A 308 -34.33 -26.96 -10.70
CA PRO A 308 -34.05 -27.00 -9.25
C PRO A 308 -33.89 -28.44 -8.70
N LYS A 309 -34.64 -29.40 -9.25
CA LYS A 309 -34.36 -30.84 -9.10
C LYS A 309 -33.62 -31.31 -10.33
N GLY A 310 -32.46 -31.92 -10.16
CA GLY A 310 -31.58 -32.32 -11.26
C GLY A 310 -32.24 -33.30 -12.23
N LYS A 311 -31.63 -33.41 -13.43
CA LYS A 311 -32.05 -34.34 -14.48
C LYS A 311 -30.99 -35.43 -14.61
N GLU A 312 -31.42 -36.69 -14.72
CA GLU A 312 -30.51 -37.77 -15.12
C GLU A 312 -30.12 -37.61 -16.59
N ILE A 313 -28.81 -37.51 -16.84
CA ILE A 313 -28.19 -37.44 -18.16
C ILE A 313 -27.35 -38.71 -18.33
N SER A 314 -27.40 -39.32 -19.52
CA SER A 314 -26.70 -40.58 -19.83
C SER A 314 -25.18 -40.40 -19.93
N ASP A 315 -24.40 -41.44 -19.60
CA ASP A 315 -22.93 -41.34 -19.52
C ASP A 315 -22.25 -41.06 -20.88
N HIS A 316 -22.86 -41.46 -22.00
CA HIS A 316 -22.37 -41.19 -23.36
C HIS A 316 -22.55 -39.73 -23.80
N GLU A 317 -23.41 -38.96 -23.12
CA GLU A 317 -23.70 -37.57 -23.45
C GLU A 317 -22.74 -36.57 -22.79
N PHE A 318 -21.81 -37.02 -21.93
CA PHE A 318 -20.92 -36.13 -21.18
C PHE A 318 -19.64 -35.73 -21.92
N GLU A 319 -19.27 -36.45 -22.98
CA GLU A 319 -17.99 -36.27 -23.66
C GLU A 319 -17.97 -34.93 -24.42
N GLY A 320 -17.13 -34.00 -23.95
CA GLY A 320 -16.97 -32.66 -24.54
C GLY A 320 -17.96 -31.59 -24.06
N LYS A 321 -18.80 -31.87 -23.05
CA LYS A 321 -19.68 -30.86 -22.43
C LYS A 321 -19.01 -30.15 -21.26
N VAL A 322 -19.32 -28.86 -21.10
CA VAL A 322 -18.76 -28.02 -20.05
C VAL A 322 -19.81 -27.78 -18.96
N VAL A 323 -19.57 -28.29 -17.75
CA VAL A 323 -20.51 -28.13 -16.63
C VAL A 323 -20.05 -27.00 -15.72
N TYR A 324 -20.93 -26.03 -15.48
CA TYR A 324 -20.74 -24.93 -14.54
C TYR A 324 -21.19 -25.38 -13.15
N ARG A 325 -20.31 -26.10 -12.44
CA ARG A 325 -20.55 -26.49 -11.04
C ARG A 325 -20.35 -25.33 -10.09
N HIS A 326 -21.03 -25.35 -8.96
CA HIS A 326 -20.95 -24.33 -7.92
C HIS A 326 -19.57 -24.35 -7.23
N LEU A 327 -19.28 -23.26 -6.53
CA LEU A 327 -18.08 -23.12 -5.71
C LEU A 327 -18.09 -24.18 -4.59
N LYS A 328 -16.97 -24.86 -4.39
CA LYS A 328 -16.80 -25.90 -3.37
C LYS A 328 -15.59 -25.62 -2.49
N ASP A 329 -15.49 -26.38 -1.41
CA ASP A 329 -14.31 -26.36 -0.54
C ASP A 329 -13.06 -26.77 -1.31
N GLY A 330 -11.97 -26.02 -1.12
CA GLY A 330 -10.70 -26.23 -1.82
C GLY A 330 -10.55 -25.46 -3.14
N ASP A 331 -11.60 -24.82 -3.65
CA ASP A 331 -11.47 -23.86 -4.75
C ASP A 331 -10.68 -22.62 -4.28
N VAL A 332 -10.10 -21.87 -5.22
CA VAL A 332 -9.29 -20.68 -4.92
C VAL A 332 -10.02 -19.42 -5.35
N VAL A 333 -9.97 -18.38 -4.52
CA VAL A 333 -10.54 -17.06 -4.81
C VAL A 333 -9.54 -15.97 -4.49
N LEU A 334 -9.60 -14.85 -5.20
CA LEU A 334 -8.81 -13.66 -4.92
C LEU A 334 -9.61 -12.70 -4.03
N ALA A 335 -9.15 -12.49 -2.80
CA ALA A 335 -9.75 -11.53 -1.89
C ALA A 335 -8.98 -10.20 -1.94
N ASN A 336 -9.72 -9.10 -2.05
CA ASN A 336 -9.20 -7.76 -2.33
C ASN A 336 -9.89 -6.70 -1.45
N ARG A 337 -9.13 -6.02 -0.57
CA ARG A 337 -9.60 -4.89 0.24
C ARG A 337 -9.23 -3.56 -0.42
N GLN A 338 -10.20 -2.66 -0.53
CA GLN A 338 -9.98 -1.30 -1.02
C GLN A 338 -9.69 -0.36 0.16
N PRO A 339 -8.70 0.55 0.08
CA PRO A 339 -7.79 0.81 -1.05
C PRO A 339 -6.62 -0.18 -1.14
N THR A 340 -6.28 -0.61 -2.37
CA THR A 340 -5.13 -1.49 -2.64
C THR A 340 -3.82 -0.70 -2.75
N LEU A 341 -3.06 -0.66 -1.65
CA LEU A 341 -1.79 0.08 -1.60
C LEU A 341 -0.57 -0.78 -1.95
N HIS A 342 -0.66 -2.10 -1.79
CA HIS A 342 0.48 -3.01 -2.01
C HIS A 342 0.00 -4.40 -2.45
N LYS A 343 0.90 -5.21 -3.04
CA LYS A 343 0.60 -6.56 -3.58
C LYS A 343 -0.17 -7.45 -2.57
N PRO A 344 0.25 -7.58 -1.29
CA PRO A 344 -0.51 -8.32 -0.26
C PRO A 344 -1.94 -7.85 0.07
N SER A 345 -2.41 -6.69 -0.44
CA SER A 345 -3.82 -6.29 -0.32
C SER A 345 -4.75 -7.01 -1.30
N ILE A 346 -4.19 -7.81 -2.21
CA ILE A 346 -4.92 -8.79 -3.02
C ILE A 346 -4.18 -10.15 -2.92
N MET A 347 -4.84 -11.14 -2.33
CA MET A 347 -4.27 -12.48 -2.12
C MET A 347 -5.26 -13.56 -2.50
N ALA A 348 -4.73 -14.71 -2.90
CA ALA A 348 -5.50 -15.91 -3.13
C ALA A 348 -5.71 -16.67 -1.82
N HIS A 349 -6.97 -17.01 -1.55
CA HIS A 349 -7.41 -17.80 -0.41
C HIS A 349 -8.12 -19.06 -0.88
N ILE A 350 -7.99 -20.11 -0.07
CA ILE A 350 -8.72 -21.36 -0.27
C ILE A 350 -10.12 -21.19 0.30
N VAL A 351 -11.13 -21.54 -0.50
CA VAL A 351 -12.53 -21.43 -0.10
C VAL A 351 -12.90 -22.53 0.87
N ARG A 352 -13.62 -22.13 1.91
CA ARG A 352 -14.38 -23.01 2.79
C ARG A 352 -15.81 -22.49 2.90
N VAL A 353 -16.79 -23.31 2.53
CA VAL A 353 -18.21 -22.94 2.52
C VAL A 353 -18.80 -23.17 3.91
N LEU A 354 -19.26 -22.10 4.55
CA LEU A 354 -19.79 -22.13 5.92
C LEU A 354 -21.31 -22.04 5.92
N LYS A 355 -21.98 -23.13 6.32
CA LYS A 355 -23.46 -23.19 6.35
C LYS A 355 -24.01 -22.29 7.46
N GLY A 356 -25.05 -21.51 7.15
CA GLY A 356 -25.73 -20.62 8.11
C GLY A 356 -25.19 -19.19 8.17
N GLU A 357 -24.00 -18.94 7.61
CA GLU A 357 -23.37 -17.62 7.59
C GLU A 357 -23.88 -16.73 6.45
N LYS A 358 -23.85 -15.41 6.67
CA LYS A 358 -24.24 -14.39 5.67
C LYS A 358 -23.10 -13.47 5.25
N THR A 359 -22.08 -13.33 6.09
CA THR A 359 -20.89 -12.50 5.85
C THR A 359 -19.70 -13.36 5.47
N VAL A 360 -18.70 -12.75 4.82
CA VAL A 360 -17.45 -13.45 4.52
C VAL A 360 -16.62 -13.55 5.79
N ARG A 361 -16.16 -14.76 6.13
CA ARG A 361 -15.39 -15.02 7.35
C ARG A 361 -13.90 -15.07 7.04
N MET A 362 -13.08 -14.45 7.89
CA MET A 362 -11.64 -14.38 7.68
C MET A 362 -10.86 -14.53 8.98
N HIS A 363 -9.68 -15.16 8.89
CA HIS A 363 -8.78 -15.32 10.02
C HIS A 363 -8.04 -14.02 10.40
N TYR A 364 -7.85 -13.79 11.71
CA TYR A 364 -7.20 -12.60 12.28
C TYR A 364 -5.78 -12.34 11.77
N ALA A 365 -5.03 -13.39 11.44
CA ALA A 365 -3.65 -13.28 10.96
C ALA A 365 -3.51 -12.58 9.60
N ASN A 366 -4.62 -12.37 8.89
CA ASN A 366 -4.67 -11.58 7.65
C ASN A 366 -5.11 -10.13 7.91
N CYS A 367 -5.28 -9.72 9.16
CA CYS A 367 -5.75 -8.40 9.53
C CYS A 367 -4.59 -7.52 10.03
N ARG A 368 -4.94 -6.31 10.46
CA ARG A 368 -4.00 -5.31 10.92
C ARG A 368 -3.17 -5.80 12.11
N VAL A 369 -1.84 -5.80 11.95
CA VAL A 369 -0.88 -5.96 13.05
C VAL A 369 -0.35 -4.58 13.41
N THR A 370 -0.91 -3.97 14.46
CA THR A 370 -0.39 -2.71 15.00
C THR A 370 0.54 -3.04 16.16
N THR A 371 1.85 -2.85 16.01
CA THR A 371 2.76 -2.85 17.15
C THR A 371 3.76 -1.70 17.05
N VAL A 372 3.70 -0.84 18.07
CA VAL A 372 4.56 0.32 18.25
C VAL A 372 6.02 -0.13 18.46
N ASN A 373 6.94 0.64 17.88
CA ASN A 373 8.39 0.53 18.04
C ASN A 373 8.80 0.12 19.46
N ASN A 374 9.50 -1.01 19.58
CA ASN A 374 10.75 -1.16 20.31
C ASN A 374 10.99 -2.63 20.64
N PHE A 375 12.09 -3.13 20.08
CA PHE A 375 12.98 -4.15 20.62
C PHE A 375 12.37 -5.23 21.50
N PHE A 376 11.23 -5.78 21.08
CA PHE A 376 10.81 -7.11 21.43
C PHE A 376 9.52 -7.55 20.75
N VAL A 377 9.58 -8.64 20.00
CA VAL A 377 8.52 -9.65 20.00
C VAL A 377 9.20 -10.98 19.79
N LEU A 378 8.88 -11.89 20.68
CA LEU A 378 9.29 -13.29 20.69
C LEU A 378 8.74 -14.12 19.54
N PHE A 379 7.92 -13.56 18.65
CA PHE A 379 7.41 -14.21 17.46
C PHE A 379 7.31 -13.26 16.24
N PHE A 380 7.24 -11.92 16.39
CA PHE A 380 6.96 -11.03 15.24
C PHE A 380 7.67 -9.65 15.29
N PRO A 381 8.75 -9.37 14.54
CA PRO A 381 9.24 -8.01 14.40
C PRO A 381 8.33 -7.30 13.39
N LEU A 382 7.20 -6.75 13.84
CA LEU A 382 6.29 -6.07 12.95
C LEU A 382 6.20 -4.59 13.30
N ARG A 383 6.89 -3.77 12.49
CA ARG A 383 6.41 -2.39 12.26
C ARG A 383 4.99 -2.51 11.71
N ASP A 384 4.12 -1.58 12.06
CA ASP A 384 2.71 -1.49 11.63
C ASP A 384 2.52 -1.85 10.13
N LEU A 385 2.28 -3.13 9.85
CA LEU A 385 2.25 -3.72 8.52
C LEU A 385 1.10 -4.73 8.49
N CYS A 386 0.24 -4.59 7.50
CA CYS A 386 -1.01 -5.31 7.40
C CYS A 386 -1.14 -5.83 5.98
N THR A 387 -1.60 -7.05 5.78
CA THR A 387 -1.94 -7.52 4.42
C THR A 387 -3.13 -6.74 3.87
N TYR A 388 -4.26 -6.77 4.58
CA TYR A 388 -5.48 -6.04 4.20
C TYR A 388 -5.69 -4.72 4.95
N ASN A 389 -5.05 -4.53 6.11
CA ASN A 389 -5.29 -3.39 7.02
C ASN A 389 -6.76 -3.26 7.47
N ALA A 390 -7.40 -4.40 7.73
CA ALA A 390 -8.81 -4.48 8.11
C ALA A 390 -8.99 -4.54 9.63
N ASP A 391 -10.05 -3.92 10.15
CA ASP A 391 -10.38 -3.79 11.58
C ASP A 391 -11.77 -4.35 11.96
N PHE A 392 -12.49 -4.96 11.01
CA PHE A 392 -13.79 -5.64 11.23
C PHE A 392 -14.90 -4.74 11.79
N ASP A 393 -14.88 -3.44 11.49
CA ASP A 393 -15.89 -2.47 11.93
C ASP A 393 -17.08 -2.29 10.96
N GLY A 394 -17.13 -3.09 9.90
CA GLY A 394 -18.03 -2.90 8.75
C GLY A 394 -17.32 -2.90 7.41
N ASP A 395 -15.98 -3.02 7.42
CA ASP A 395 -15.14 -3.25 6.25
C ASP A 395 -15.72 -4.25 5.23
N GLU A 396 -15.70 -3.87 3.95
CA GLU A 396 -16.11 -4.72 2.84
C GLU A 396 -14.89 -5.26 2.07
N ILE A 397 -14.94 -6.54 1.68
CA ILE A 397 -13.94 -7.16 0.81
C ILE A 397 -14.56 -7.62 -0.50
N ASN A 398 -13.83 -7.44 -1.61
CA ASN A 398 -14.20 -8.00 -2.90
C ASN A 398 -13.57 -9.38 -3.04
N VAL A 399 -14.36 -10.36 -3.46
CA VAL A 399 -13.91 -11.71 -3.75
C VAL A 399 -14.09 -11.95 -5.24
N HIS A 400 -13.00 -12.21 -5.95
CA HIS A 400 -12.98 -12.51 -7.38
C HIS A 400 -12.71 -13.99 -7.59
N PHE A 401 -13.46 -14.63 -8.49
CA PHE A 401 -13.34 -16.07 -8.73
C PHE A 401 -12.72 -16.37 -10.10
N PRO A 402 -11.46 -16.85 -10.14
CA PRO A 402 -10.80 -17.23 -11.40
C PRO A 402 -11.56 -18.35 -12.11
N GLN A 403 -11.79 -18.19 -13.42
CA GLN A 403 -12.50 -19.18 -14.24
C GLN A 403 -11.56 -20.15 -14.96
N ASP A 404 -10.39 -19.66 -15.38
CA ASP A 404 -9.41 -20.45 -16.13
C ASP A 404 -8.45 -21.20 -15.21
N GLU A 405 -7.98 -22.36 -15.65
CA GLU A 405 -7.02 -23.18 -14.90
C GLU A 405 -5.64 -22.52 -14.80
N ILE A 406 -5.24 -21.73 -15.81
CA ILE A 406 -4.00 -20.95 -15.77
C ILE A 406 -4.07 -19.92 -14.64
N SER A 407 -5.17 -19.15 -14.58
CA SER A 407 -5.42 -18.18 -13.51
C SER A 407 -5.51 -18.85 -12.13
N ARG A 408 -6.07 -20.07 -12.05
CA ARG A 408 -6.08 -20.86 -10.80
C ARG A 408 -4.67 -21.30 -10.40
N ALA A 409 -3.83 -21.74 -11.35
CA ALA A 409 -2.45 -22.10 -11.08
C ALA A 409 -1.63 -20.92 -10.55
N GLU A 410 -1.79 -19.73 -11.14
CA GLU A 410 -1.18 -18.50 -10.64
C GLU A 410 -1.66 -18.16 -9.22
N ALA A 411 -2.95 -18.36 -8.94
CA ALA A 411 -3.50 -18.12 -7.61
C ALA A 411 -2.94 -19.11 -6.56
N TYR A 412 -2.76 -20.39 -6.89
CA TYR A 412 -2.19 -21.39 -5.98
C TYR A 412 -0.69 -21.18 -5.70
N ASN A 413 0.06 -20.75 -6.71
CA ASN A 413 1.52 -20.75 -6.65
C ASN A 413 2.13 -19.36 -6.42
N ILE A 414 1.55 -18.29 -6.98
CA ILE A 414 2.16 -16.94 -6.94
C ILE A 414 1.44 -16.05 -5.92
N VAL A 415 0.11 -15.96 -6.03
CA VAL A 415 -0.70 -14.99 -5.27
C VAL A 415 -1.24 -15.59 -3.96
N ASN A 416 -0.92 -16.84 -3.66
CA ASN A 416 -1.36 -17.54 -2.45
C ASN A 416 -0.95 -16.78 -1.19
N ALA A 417 -1.90 -16.66 -0.25
CA ALA A 417 -1.68 -16.00 1.03
C ALA A 417 -0.46 -16.55 1.80
N ASN A 418 -0.15 -17.85 1.70
CA ASN A 418 1.03 -18.44 2.34
C ASN A 418 2.34 -17.90 1.77
N ASN A 419 2.42 -17.70 0.44
CA ASN A 419 3.64 -17.21 -0.20
C ASN A 419 3.82 -15.70 0.02
N GLN A 420 2.72 -14.96 0.25
CA GLN A 420 2.75 -13.54 0.63
C GLN A 420 3.00 -13.33 2.14
N TYR A 421 3.96 -14.05 2.70
CA TYR A 421 4.33 -13.91 4.11
C TYR A 421 5.21 -12.68 4.37
N VAL A 422 6.07 -12.31 3.42
CA VAL A 422 7.11 -11.28 3.58
C VAL A 422 6.73 -9.98 2.86
N LYS A 423 7.05 -8.82 3.46
CA LYS A 423 6.88 -7.53 2.81
C LYS A 423 8.00 -7.27 1.80
N PRO A 424 7.67 -6.92 0.54
CA PRO A 424 8.70 -6.62 -0.46
C PRO A 424 9.57 -5.39 -0.09
N THR A 425 9.06 -4.47 0.71
CA THR A 425 9.74 -3.22 1.08
C THR A 425 10.92 -3.41 2.04
N SER A 426 10.81 -4.33 2.99
CA SER A 426 11.81 -4.49 4.07
C SER A 426 12.24 -5.93 4.33
N GLY A 427 11.58 -6.93 3.74
CA GLY A 427 11.82 -8.33 4.08
C GLY A 427 11.20 -8.76 5.41
N ASP A 428 10.40 -7.91 6.06
CA ASP A 428 9.74 -8.24 7.33
C ASP A 428 8.48 -9.10 7.12
N PRO A 429 8.17 -10.04 8.04
CA PRO A 429 7.01 -10.92 7.91
C PRO A 429 5.71 -10.17 8.22
N ILE A 430 4.70 -10.18 7.35
CA ILE A 430 3.45 -9.41 7.50
C ILE A 430 2.40 -10.17 8.32
N ARG A 431 2.39 -11.50 8.28
CA ARG A 431 1.30 -12.32 8.86
C ARG A 431 1.67 -12.81 10.25
N ALA A 432 0.80 -12.52 11.21
CA ALA A 432 1.05 -12.79 12.61
C ALA A 432 -0.23 -13.05 13.40
N LEU A 433 -0.12 -13.76 14.52
CA LEU A 433 -1.21 -13.82 15.51
C LEU A 433 -1.24 -12.52 16.32
N ILE A 434 -2.44 -12.07 16.67
CA ILE A 434 -2.67 -10.74 17.27
C ILE A 434 -3.49 -10.83 18.56
N GLN A 435 -3.43 -9.77 19.37
CA GLN A 435 -4.32 -9.53 20.52
C GLN A 435 -4.38 -10.73 21.49
N ASP A 436 -5.54 -11.37 21.58
CA ASP A 436 -5.87 -12.45 22.52
C ASP A 436 -4.93 -13.65 22.37
N HIS A 437 -4.47 -13.95 21.16
CA HIS A 437 -3.50 -15.02 20.92
C HIS A 437 -2.16 -14.75 21.60
N ILE A 438 -1.72 -13.49 21.62
CA ILE A 438 -0.46 -13.07 22.27
C ILE A 438 -0.60 -13.17 23.79
N VAL A 439 -1.74 -12.77 24.34
CA VAL A 439 -2.03 -12.91 25.77
C VAL A 439 -2.08 -14.38 26.18
N SER A 440 -2.81 -15.19 25.42
CA SER A 440 -2.93 -16.63 25.62
C SER A 440 -1.56 -17.31 25.58
N ALA A 441 -0.71 -16.96 24.61
CA ALA A 441 0.67 -17.45 24.54
C ALA A 441 1.50 -17.07 25.78
N ALA A 442 1.39 -15.83 26.26
CA ALA A 442 2.11 -15.37 27.45
C ALA A 442 1.64 -16.07 28.74
N LEU A 443 0.34 -16.34 28.86
CA LEU A 443 -0.24 -17.08 29.99
C LEU A 443 0.15 -18.55 29.96
N LEU A 444 0.11 -19.18 28.80
CA LEU A 444 0.42 -20.59 28.61
C LEU A 444 1.90 -20.91 28.84
N THR A 445 2.79 -20.01 28.43
CA THR A 445 4.25 -20.14 28.60
C THR A 445 4.75 -19.72 29.99
N LYS A 446 3.84 -19.26 30.87
CA LYS A 446 4.19 -18.87 32.23
C LYS A 446 4.59 -20.09 33.06
N LYS A 447 5.66 -19.98 33.85
CA LYS A 447 6.15 -21.05 34.75
C LYS A 447 5.12 -21.54 35.77
N ASP A 448 4.15 -20.70 36.11
CA ASP A 448 3.08 -21.03 37.07
C ASP A 448 1.91 -21.80 36.44
N THR A 449 1.89 -21.97 35.11
CA THR A 449 0.79 -22.63 34.39
C THR A 449 1.07 -24.13 34.30
N PHE A 450 0.22 -24.92 34.98
CA PHE A 450 0.28 -26.38 34.95
C PHE A 450 -0.95 -26.92 34.24
N LEU A 451 -0.76 -27.92 33.37
CA LEU A 451 -1.82 -28.61 32.65
C LEU A 451 -1.94 -30.05 33.14
N SER A 452 -3.16 -30.52 33.35
CA SER A 452 -3.41 -31.95 33.53
C SER A 452 -3.18 -32.71 32.21
N TYR A 453 -2.99 -34.02 32.30
CA TYR A 453 -2.81 -34.87 31.11
C TYR A 453 -4.03 -34.82 30.16
N GLU A 454 -5.24 -34.71 30.72
CA GLU A 454 -6.48 -34.61 29.94
C GLU A 454 -6.58 -33.27 29.22
N GLU A 455 -6.32 -32.15 29.92
CA GLU A 455 -6.30 -30.81 29.33
C GLU A 455 -5.22 -30.69 28.24
N PHE A 456 -4.05 -31.28 28.48
CA PHE A 456 -2.95 -31.31 27.51
C PHE A 456 -3.37 -32.02 26.21
N ASN A 457 -3.94 -33.23 26.31
CA ASN A 457 -4.39 -33.97 25.13
C ASN A 457 -5.54 -33.27 24.42
N GLN A 458 -6.46 -32.65 25.17
CA GLN A 458 -7.57 -31.90 24.60
C GLN A 458 -7.09 -30.68 23.81
N LEU A 459 -6.14 -29.92 24.34
CA LEU A 459 -5.50 -28.78 23.66
C LEU A 459 -4.72 -29.21 22.42
N LEU A 460 -3.98 -30.32 22.51
CA LEU A 460 -3.23 -30.86 21.38
C LEU A 460 -4.20 -31.29 20.27
N TYR A 461 -5.27 -32.00 20.61
CA TYR A 461 -6.29 -32.42 19.65
C TYR A 461 -7.02 -31.23 19.02
N SER A 462 -7.38 -30.21 19.81
CA SER A 462 -8.08 -29.02 19.31
C SER A 462 -7.24 -28.18 18.34
N SER A 463 -5.91 -28.21 18.48
CA SER A 463 -4.98 -27.57 17.54
C SER A 463 -5.02 -28.19 16.13
N GLY A 464 -5.66 -29.35 15.96
CA GLY A 464 -5.78 -30.07 14.69
C GLY A 464 -4.69 -31.13 14.46
N VAL A 465 -3.91 -31.44 15.51
CA VAL A 465 -2.93 -32.53 15.50
C VAL A 465 -3.63 -33.83 15.89
N SER A 466 -3.92 -34.68 14.90
CA SER A 466 -4.41 -36.03 15.17
C SER A 466 -3.25 -36.96 15.48
N MET A 467 -3.23 -37.53 16.69
CA MET A 467 -2.24 -38.53 17.13
C MET A 467 -2.37 -39.89 16.43
N ALA A 468 -3.11 -40.02 15.33
CA ALA A 468 -3.37 -41.30 14.65
C ALA A 468 -2.12 -41.99 14.04
N GLY A 469 -0.89 -41.52 14.33
CA GLY A 469 0.34 -42.16 13.90
C GLY A 469 1.58 -41.93 14.77
N LEU A 470 1.44 -41.55 16.05
CA LEU A 470 2.56 -41.55 17.01
C LEU A 470 2.43 -42.74 17.97
N GLY A 471 3.49 -43.57 18.04
CA GLY A 471 3.71 -44.44 19.19
C GLY A 471 3.72 -43.58 20.46
N SER A 472 3.09 -44.10 21.50
CA SER A 472 2.90 -43.44 22.80
C SER A 472 4.14 -42.65 23.24
N PHE A 473 3.98 -41.34 23.47
CA PHE A 473 4.82 -40.65 24.44
C PHE A 473 4.65 -41.39 25.76
N TYR A 474 5.66 -42.15 26.19
CA TYR A 474 5.64 -42.87 27.46
C TYR A 474 5.84 -41.88 28.61
N GLY A 475 4.79 -41.13 28.93
CA GLY A 475 4.61 -40.57 30.26
C GLY A 475 3.97 -41.64 31.15
N LYS A 476 4.75 -42.25 32.06
CA LYS A 476 4.20 -43.23 33.03
C LYS A 476 3.04 -42.57 33.82
N HIS A 477 1.90 -43.25 33.88
CA HIS A 477 0.74 -42.79 34.66
C HIS A 477 1.12 -42.59 36.13
N GLY A 478 0.75 -41.43 36.70
CA GLY A 478 0.82 -41.17 38.14
C GLY A 478 2.07 -40.45 38.66
N GLN A 479 3.04 -40.04 37.81
CA GLN A 479 4.11 -39.13 38.22
C GLN A 479 3.83 -37.71 37.74
N LYS A 480 4.01 -36.72 38.65
CA LYS A 480 4.08 -35.29 38.31
C LYS A 480 5.03 -35.13 37.13
N VAL A 481 4.59 -34.43 36.07
CA VAL A 481 5.44 -34.00 34.95
C VAL A 481 6.65 -33.29 35.56
N PHE A 482 7.79 -33.98 35.54
CA PHE A 482 9.02 -33.48 36.14
C PHE A 482 9.53 -32.35 35.25
N MET A 483 9.54 -31.13 35.79
CA MET A 483 10.28 -30.00 35.22
C MET A 483 11.76 -30.37 35.08
N SER A 484 12.20 -30.70 33.87
CA SER A 484 13.62 -30.70 33.52
C SER A 484 13.91 -29.54 32.57
N ASN A 485 14.09 -28.33 33.10
CA ASN A 485 14.69 -27.15 32.46
C ASN A 485 14.27 -26.74 31.02
N SER A 486 13.29 -27.40 30.39
CA SER A 486 12.79 -27.12 29.06
C SER A 486 11.38 -26.58 29.19
N GLU A 487 11.26 -25.27 29.12
CA GLU A 487 10.00 -24.54 29.16
C GLU A 487 9.08 -25.01 28.01
N SER A 488 7.85 -25.44 28.36
CA SER A 488 6.68 -25.74 27.49
C SER A 488 6.74 -26.97 26.56
N GLU A 489 6.56 -28.19 27.09
CA GLU A 489 6.44 -29.46 26.35
C GLU A 489 5.41 -29.42 25.20
N MET A 490 4.35 -28.63 25.35
CA MET A 490 3.26 -28.54 24.36
C MET A 490 3.69 -27.91 23.02
N PHE A 491 4.52 -26.87 23.05
CA PHE A 491 5.04 -26.27 21.82
C PHE A 491 6.00 -27.24 21.12
N LEU A 492 6.80 -27.97 21.89
CA LEU A 492 7.73 -28.96 21.35
C LEU A 492 6.97 -30.11 20.67
N ALA A 493 5.88 -30.59 21.27
CA ALA A 493 5.02 -31.62 20.68
C ALA A 493 4.34 -31.15 19.38
N LEU A 494 3.83 -29.92 19.36
CA LEU A 494 3.22 -29.32 18.16
C LEU A 494 4.23 -29.15 17.02
N LEU A 495 5.42 -28.61 17.33
CA LEU A 495 6.49 -28.41 16.37
C LEU A 495 6.96 -29.75 15.80
N TYR A 496 7.17 -30.76 16.66
CA TYR A 496 7.60 -32.10 16.24
C TYR A 496 6.60 -32.75 15.28
N TYR A 497 5.29 -32.58 15.50
CA TYR A 497 4.28 -33.09 14.59
C TYR A 497 4.29 -32.39 13.23
N ILE A 498 4.42 -31.07 13.22
CA ILE A 498 4.38 -30.27 11.99
C ILE A 498 5.66 -30.44 11.16
N THR A 499 6.83 -30.57 11.80
CA THR A 499 8.13 -30.76 11.13
C THR A 499 8.50 -32.23 10.91
N ARG A 500 7.52 -33.15 10.97
CA ARG A 500 7.75 -34.59 10.85
C ARG A 500 8.54 -34.92 9.57
N GLY A 501 9.72 -35.53 9.75
CA GLY A 501 10.62 -35.95 8.65
C GLY A 501 11.79 -35.00 8.38
N SER A 502 11.96 -33.93 9.16
CA SER A 502 13.09 -32.98 9.04
C SER A 502 13.80 -32.78 10.39
N PRO A 503 15.10 -32.38 10.40
CA PRO A 503 15.87 -32.24 11.63
C PRO A 503 15.34 -31.11 12.53
N SER A 504 15.46 -31.24 13.85
CA SER A 504 15.10 -30.17 14.78
C SER A 504 15.96 -28.92 14.56
N PHE A 505 15.35 -27.74 14.70
CA PHE A 505 16.05 -26.45 14.56
C PHE A 505 16.27 -25.79 15.93
N THR A 506 17.32 -24.97 16.06
CA THR A 506 17.67 -24.25 17.28
C THR A 506 17.59 -22.75 17.04
N VAL A 507 16.96 -22.02 17.97
CA VAL A 507 16.82 -20.56 17.89
C VAL A 507 17.11 -19.94 19.25
N GLU A 508 17.99 -18.94 19.28
CA GLU A 508 18.27 -18.13 20.47
C GLU A 508 17.80 -16.69 20.23
N LYS A 509 16.77 -16.25 20.96
CA LYS A 509 16.33 -14.84 21.01
C LYS A 509 15.89 -14.47 22.42
N ASN A 510 16.01 -13.18 22.75
CA ASN A 510 15.62 -12.66 24.06
C ASN A 510 14.07 -12.66 24.22
N ALA A 511 13.52 -12.19 25.36
CA ALA A 511 12.07 -11.98 25.59
C ALA A 511 11.63 -10.52 25.94
N LYS A 512 10.38 -10.12 25.62
CA LYS A 512 9.84 -8.73 25.82
C LYS A 512 9.62 -8.41 27.24
N ILE A 513 9.08 -9.43 27.88
CA ILE A 513 8.75 -9.42 29.26
C ILE A 513 10.09 -9.53 29.98
N PRO A 514 10.53 -8.48 30.70
CA PRO A 514 11.74 -8.57 31.49
C PRO A 514 11.59 -9.69 32.51
N SER A 515 12.68 -10.41 32.80
CA SER A 515 12.66 -11.56 33.74
C SER A 515 12.13 -11.20 35.13
N ASN A 516 12.20 -9.92 35.51
CA ASN A 516 11.68 -9.40 36.77
C ASN A 516 10.15 -9.23 36.81
N PHE A 517 9.45 -9.32 35.69
CA PHE A 517 8.00 -9.08 35.60
C PHE A 517 7.17 -10.10 36.38
N PHE A 518 7.58 -11.37 36.37
CA PHE A 518 6.90 -12.45 37.08
C PHE A 518 7.44 -12.70 38.49
N LYS A 519 8.54 -12.05 38.88
CA LYS A 519 9.12 -12.19 40.23
C LYS A 519 8.25 -11.40 41.22
N THR A 520 7.28 -12.07 41.84
CA THR A 520 6.65 -11.57 43.06
C THR A 520 7.72 -11.48 44.15
N ARG A 521 8.13 -10.27 44.53
CA ARG A 521 8.92 -10.08 45.75
C ARG A 521 8.04 -10.44 46.94
N ILE A 522 8.05 -11.70 47.34
CA ILE A 522 7.57 -12.10 48.65
C ILE A 522 8.45 -11.35 49.65
N ARG A 523 7.89 -10.33 50.34
CA ARG A 523 8.50 -9.74 51.54
C ARG A 523 8.59 -10.84 52.61
N LYS A 524 9.61 -11.69 52.55
CA LYS A 524 10.02 -12.53 53.67
C LYS A 524 11.09 -11.76 54.45
N GLY A 525 10.64 -11.09 55.51
CA GLY A 525 11.54 -10.75 56.60
C GLY A 525 12.11 -12.04 57.17
N LYS A 526 13.40 -12.29 56.93
CA LYS A 526 14.30 -13.06 57.81
C LYS A 526 15.73 -12.83 57.35
N ARG A 527 16.50 -12.18 58.23
CA ARG A 527 17.96 -12.06 58.15
C ARG A 527 18.54 -13.47 58.14
N TYR A 528 19.36 -13.80 57.14
CA TYR A 528 20.30 -14.91 57.22
C TYR A 528 21.72 -14.37 57.11
N THR A 529 22.52 -14.83 58.07
CA THR A 529 23.95 -14.62 58.27
C THR A 529 24.76 -15.03 57.04
N GLN A 530 25.81 -14.26 56.76
CA GLN A 530 26.83 -14.54 55.76
C GLN A 530 27.52 -15.86 56.07
N ASP A 531 27.55 -16.76 55.09
CA ASP A 531 28.61 -17.77 55.01
C ASP A 531 29.21 -17.77 53.60
N THR A 532 30.52 -17.60 53.57
CA THR A 532 31.37 -17.46 52.40
C THR A 532 31.75 -18.83 51.85
N SER A 533 31.12 -19.24 50.75
CA SER A 533 31.69 -20.30 49.90
C SER A 533 31.52 -19.95 48.41
N LYS A 534 32.64 -20.11 47.70
CA LYS A 534 32.90 -19.71 46.32
C LYS A 534 31.79 -20.17 45.37
N LYS A 535 31.00 -19.22 44.84
CA LYS A 535 30.17 -19.45 43.66
C LYS A 535 31.06 -19.38 42.42
N LYS A 536 31.26 -20.52 41.76
CA LYS A 536 31.51 -20.55 40.31
C LYS A 536 30.31 -19.87 39.66
N GLU A 537 30.56 -18.87 38.82
CA GLU A 537 29.57 -18.25 37.96
C GLU A 537 28.93 -19.35 37.10
N LYS A 538 27.72 -19.77 37.49
CA LYS A 538 26.82 -20.48 36.59
C LYS A 538 26.27 -19.44 35.61
N PRO A 539 26.16 -19.74 34.31
CA PRO A 539 25.55 -18.83 33.36
C PRO A 539 24.08 -18.63 33.77
N ASP A 540 23.60 -17.39 33.67
CA ASP A 540 22.24 -16.94 34.04
C ASP A 540 21.15 -17.97 33.65
N GLU A 541 20.61 -18.69 34.63
CA GLU A 541 19.45 -19.60 34.52
C GLU A 541 18.10 -18.84 34.36
N ASP A 542 18.14 -17.53 34.09
CA ASP A 542 17.00 -16.61 34.17
C ASP A 542 16.66 -15.92 32.83
N LYS A 543 16.92 -16.59 31.71
CA LYS A 543 16.39 -16.19 30.39
C LYS A 543 15.16 -17.05 30.09
N LEU A 544 13.98 -16.42 30.13
CA LEU A 544 12.75 -16.99 29.58
C LEU A 544 13.00 -17.17 28.07
N LEU A 545 13.26 -18.40 27.64
CA LEU A 545 13.61 -18.73 26.26
C LEU A 545 12.31 -19.04 25.53
N ILE A 546 11.65 -18.00 25.06
CA ILE A 546 10.55 -18.20 24.12
C ILE A 546 11.16 -18.27 22.71
N TYR A 547 10.84 -19.33 21.97
CA TYR A 547 11.42 -19.60 20.67
C TYR A 547 10.72 -18.77 19.60
N LYS A 548 11.46 -17.92 18.87
CA LYS A 548 10.92 -17.17 17.73
C LYS A 548 10.80 -18.08 16.51
N ASN A 549 9.64 -18.67 16.32
CA ASN A 549 9.50 -19.76 15.37
C ASN A 549 9.15 -19.31 13.94
N ASP A 550 8.47 -18.17 13.71
CA ASP A 550 7.79 -18.02 12.42
C ASP A 550 8.69 -17.68 11.22
N LEU A 551 9.67 -16.77 11.39
CA LEU A 551 10.63 -16.43 10.33
C LEU A 551 11.60 -17.57 10.03
N VAL A 552 12.05 -18.28 11.07
CA VAL A 552 13.02 -19.37 10.92
C VAL A 552 12.33 -20.59 10.32
N LEU A 553 11.07 -20.85 10.68
CA LEU A 553 10.33 -21.97 10.11
C LEU A 553 9.97 -21.74 8.64
N GLN A 554 9.57 -20.52 8.25
CA GLN A 554 9.33 -20.23 6.84
C GLN A 554 10.62 -20.43 6.02
N GLU A 555 11.75 -19.94 6.52
CA GLU A 555 13.04 -20.02 5.84
C GLU A 555 13.57 -21.47 5.74
N LEU A 556 13.34 -22.29 6.76
CA LEU A 556 13.83 -23.68 6.82
C LEU A 556 12.87 -24.72 6.22
N TYR A 557 11.56 -24.54 6.36
CA TYR A 557 10.55 -25.55 5.98
C TYR A 557 9.54 -25.05 4.93
N GLY A 558 9.61 -23.78 4.55
CA GLY A 558 8.75 -23.16 3.55
C GLY A 558 7.48 -22.50 4.10
N SER A 559 6.83 -21.75 3.23
CA SER A 559 5.64 -20.92 3.52
C SER A 559 4.42 -21.72 3.98
N ASN A 560 4.19 -22.89 3.40
CA ASN A 560 3.02 -23.72 3.71
C ASN A 560 3.07 -24.29 5.14
N VAL A 561 4.25 -24.73 5.59
CA VAL A 561 4.45 -25.26 6.95
C VAL A 561 4.25 -24.15 7.98
N ALA A 562 4.78 -22.95 7.71
CA ALA A 562 4.56 -21.78 8.56
C ALA A 562 3.08 -21.39 8.66
N GLY A 563 2.34 -21.39 7.55
CA GLY A 563 0.90 -21.13 7.54
C GLY A 563 0.09 -22.16 8.34
N ASN A 564 0.46 -23.44 8.25
CA ASN A 564 -0.16 -24.52 9.03
C ASN A 564 0.12 -24.38 10.52
N LEU A 565 1.36 -24.04 10.90
CA LEU A 565 1.69 -23.77 12.30
C LEU A 565 0.89 -22.60 12.87
N LEU A 566 0.80 -21.48 12.15
CA LEU A 566 0.02 -20.33 12.61
C LEU A 566 -1.46 -20.69 12.82
N SER A 567 -2.01 -21.53 11.94
CA SER A 567 -3.39 -22.02 12.06
C SER A 567 -3.56 -22.91 13.29
N ALA A 568 -2.61 -23.81 13.55
CA ALA A 568 -2.64 -24.70 14.72
C ALA A 568 -2.47 -23.93 16.04
N LEU A 569 -1.54 -22.97 16.09
CA LEU A 569 -1.33 -22.08 17.23
C LEU A 569 -2.55 -21.21 17.52
N SER A 570 -3.20 -20.67 16.47
CA SER A 570 -4.43 -19.89 16.64
C SER A 570 -5.52 -20.70 17.35
N ARG A 571 -5.81 -21.91 16.87
CA ARG A 571 -6.82 -22.81 17.46
C ARG A 571 -6.46 -23.18 18.89
N LEU A 572 -5.19 -23.54 19.13
CA LEU A 572 -4.67 -23.85 20.45
C LEU A 572 -4.89 -22.71 21.45
N PHE A 573 -4.47 -21.50 21.09
CA PHE A 573 -4.60 -20.32 21.95
C PHE A 573 -6.05 -19.92 22.17
N THR A 574 -6.91 -20.08 21.18
CA THR A 574 -8.34 -19.84 21.32
C THR A 574 -9.00 -20.84 22.27
N THR A 575 -8.71 -22.14 22.15
CA THR A 575 -9.23 -23.16 23.07
C THR A 575 -8.69 -22.95 24.49
N PHE A 576 -7.40 -22.63 24.64
CA PHE A 576 -6.82 -22.34 25.95
C PHE A 576 -7.51 -21.16 26.63
N LEU A 577 -7.77 -20.09 25.88
CA LEU A 577 -8.44 -18.91 26.41
C LEU A 577 -9.91 -19.18 26.77
N GLN A 578 -10.59 -20.08 26.04
CA GLN A 578 -11.95 -20.50 26.39
C GLN A 578 -12.00 -21.27 27.72
N MET A 579 -10.94 -22.00 28.08
CA MET A 579 -10.88 -22.73 29.35
C MET A 579 -10.51 -21.81 30.53
N HIS A 580 -9.51 -20.94 30.36
CA HIS A 580 -8.99 -20.11 31.46
C HIS A 580 -9.68 -18.75 31.60
N GLY A 581 -10.22 -18.20 30.51
CA GLY A 581 -10.72 -16.82 30.45
C GLY A 581 -9.62 -15.77 30.55
N PHE A 582 -9.93 -14.55 30.11
CA PHE A 582 -9.10 -13.37 30.33
C PHE A 582 -10.00 -12.15 30.44
N THR A 583 -9.73 -11.28 31.43
CA THR A 583 -10.55 -10.10 31.70
C THR A 583 -9.68 -8.96 32.18
N CYS A 584 -10.12 -7.72 31.99
CA CYS A 584 -9.46 -6.52 32.48
C CYS A 584 -10.50 -5.70 33.26
N GLY A 585 -10.24 -5.48 34.55
CA GLY A 585 -11.13 -4.72 35.42
C GLY A 585 -10.68 -3.28 35.65
N VAL A 586 -11.43 -2.54 36.47
CA VAL A 586 -11.03 -1.19 36.93
C VAL A 586 -9.93 -1.28 37.98
N ASP A 587 -9.91 -2.35 38.77
CA ASP A 587 -8.89 -2.67 39.77
C ASP A 587 -7.48 -2.79 39.18
N ASP A 588 -7.36 -3.25 37.94
CA ASP A 588 -6.11 -3.27 37.17
C ASP A 588 -5.56 -1.86 36.88
N LEU A 589 -6.43 -0.83 36.91
CA LEU A 589 -6.08 0.56 36.62
C LEU A 589 -5.72 1.36 37.87
N MET A 590 -6.08 0.84 39.05
CA MET A 590 -5.96 1.56 40.32
C MET A 590 -4.53 1.58 40.84
N LEU A 591 -4.11 2.75 41.33
CA LEU A 591 -2.85 2.90 42.04
C LEU A 591 -3.05 2.69 43.55
N THR A 592 -1.98 2.30 44.22
CA THR A 592 -1.94 2.28 45.69
C THR A 592 -1.98 3.71 46.24
N GLU A 593 -2.71 3.94 47.34
CA GLU A 593 -2.96 5.29 47.88
C GLU A 593 -1.67 6.08 48.16
N GLY A 594 -0.66 5.44 48.76
CA GLY A 594 0.62 6.10 49.03
C GLY A 594 1.33 6.58 47.76
N LYS A 595 1.25 5.80 46.67
CA LYS A 595 1.85 6.15 45.39
C LYS A 595 1.03 7.17 44.61
N ASP A 596 -0.29 7.20 44.79
CA ASP A 596 -1.14 8.23 44.18
C ASP A 596 -0.91 9.62 44.81
N VAL A 597 -0.64 9.69 46.12
CA VAL A 597 -0.22 10.94 46.79
C VAL A 597 1.15 11.40 46.29
N GLU A 598 2.12 10.48 46.18
CA GLU A 598 3.45 10.80 45.60
C GLU A 598 3.32 11.31 44.15
N ARG A 599 2.48 10.67 43.34
CA ARG A 599 2.15 11.12 41.97
C ARG A 599 1.61 12.55 41.98
N MET A 600 0.61 12.83 42.81
CA MET A 600 -0.02 14.15 42.86
C MET A 600 0.97 15.22 43.30
N ASN A 601 1.84 14.93 44.27
CA ASN A 601 2.87 15.87 44.71
C ASN A 601 3.87 16.20 43.59
N GLN A 602 4.29 15.20 42.80
CA GLN A 602 5.14 15.42 41.64
C GLN A 602 4.45 16.25 40.55
N LEU A 603 3.18 15.98 40.25
CA LEU A 603 2.44 16.72 39.23
C LEU A 603 2.12 18.15 39.66
N ASN A 604 1.79 18.38 40.93
CA ASN A 604 1.61 19.73 41.49
C ASN A 604 2.92 20.54 41.46
N SER A 605 4.07 19.90 41.68
CA SER A 605 5.37 20.56 41.52
C SER A 605 5.61 21.05 40.09
N CYS A 606 4.99 20.40 39.09
CA CYS A 606 5.10 20.81 37.69
C CYS A 606 4.37 22.14 37.40
N GLU A 607 3.29 22.48 38.12
CA GLU A 607 2.57 23.75 37.92
C GLU A 607 3.46 24.97 38.23
N ILE A 608 4.40 24.82 39.17
CA ILE A 608 5.30 25.90 39.60
C ILE A 608 6.41 26.16 38.57
N ILE A 609 6.72 25.18 37.71
CA ILE A 609 7.79 25.26 36.70
C ILE A 609 7.52 26.38 35.69
N GLY A 610 6.24 26.68 35.41
CA GLY A 610 5.85 27.65 34.40
C GLY A 610 6.51 29.02 34.59
N ASN A 611 6.48 29.53 35.83
CA ASN A 611 7.09 30.81 36.18
C ASN A 611 8.62 30.79 36.03
N SER A 612 9.27 29.67 36.38
CA SER A 612 10.72 29.52 36.24
C SER A 612 11.15 29.57 34.78
N VAL A 613 10.43 28.86 33.89
CA VAL A 613 10.73 28.83 32.45
C VAL A 613 10.52 30.19 31.80
N HIS A 614 9.44 30.89 32.15
CA HIS A 614 9.18 32.23 31.61
C HIS A 614 10.20 33.27 32.10
N ARG A 615 10.69 33.18 33.34
CA ARG A 615 11.80 34.01 33.84
C ARG A 615 13.11 33.75 33.10
N GLU A 616 13.44 32.48 32.88
CA GLU A 616 14.61 32.07 32.10
C GLU A 616 14.50 32.52 30.63
N PHE A 617 13.29 32.49 30.07
CA PHE A 617 13.02 32.98 28.72
C PHE A 617 13.28 34.49 28.59
N ILE A 618 12.95 35.28 29.61
CA ILE A 618 13.19 36.74 29.63
C ILE A 618 14.64 37.07 30.02
N ARG A 619 15.41 36.09 30.54
CA ARG A 619 16.81 36.23 31.05
C ARG A 619 16.90 37.05 32.34
N VAL A 620 15.93 36.91 33.24
CA VAL A 620 15.96 37.53 34.58
C VAL A 620 16.55 36.52 35.58
N LYS A 621 17.43 36.95 36.49
CA LYS A 621 17.96 36.11 37.58
C LYS A 621 16.89 35.86 38.65
N ASN A 622 16.92 34.69 39.29
CA ASN A 622 15.93 34.24 40.29
C ASN A 622 15.81 35.12 41.55
N SER A 623 16.67 36.12 41.73
CA SER A 623 16.75 36.99 42.92
C SER A 623 15.79 38.18 42.91
N ASP A 624 15.24 38.56 41.76
CA ASP A 624 14.44 39.78 41.62
C ASP A 624 12.94 39.44 41.63
N ASN A 625 12.21 39.89 42.65
CA ASN A 625 10.75 39.76 42.72
C ASN A 625 10.11 40.73 41.71
N ILE A 626 9.92 40.27 40.47
CA ILE A 626 9.17 40.99 39.44
C ILE A 626 7.67 40.79 39.66
N ASP A 627 6.91 41.89 39.60
CA ASP A 627 5.45 41.90 39.66
C ASP A 627 4.83 41.14 38.46
N SER A 628 3.71 40.46 38.69
CA SER A 628 3.05 39.61 37.68
C SER A 628 2.70 40.39 36.41
N VAL A 629 2.36 41.68 36.55
CA VAL A 629 1.99 42.56 35.43
C VAL A 629 3.21 42.92 34.58
N THR A 630 4.36 43.20 35.19
CA THR A 630 5.59 43.50 34.45
C THR A 630 6.14 42.27 33.73
N LEU A 631 5.98 41.08 34.32
CA LEU A 631 6.33 39.82 33.66
C LEU A 631 5.47 39.60 32.39
N GLN A 632 4.15 39.78 32.48
CA GLN A 632 3.23 39.64 31.34
C GLN A 632 3.57 40.60 30.20
N LEU A 633 3.80 41.88 30.50
CA LEU A 633 4.17 42.89 29.49
C LEU A 633 5.48 42.55 28.79
N ASN A 634 6.46 42.02 29.52
CA ASN A 634 7.74 41.63 28.95
C ASN A 634 7.62 40.38 28.05
N ILE A 635 6.77 39.42 28.43
CA ILE A 635 6.44 38.25 27.60
C ILE A 635 5.76 38.70 26.31
N GLU A 636 4.76 39.56 26.42
CA GLU A 636 4.00 40.11 25.28
C GLU A 636 4.92 40.84 24.30
N LYS A 637 5.76 41.75 24.81
CA LYS A 637 6.74 42.48 23.99
C LYS A 637 7.68 41.51 23.26
N LYS A 638 8.18 40.49 23.94
CA LYS A 638 9.15 39.54 23.37
C LYS A 638 8.54 38.60 22.33
N ILE A 639 7.29 38.18 22.53
CA ILE A 639 6.57 37.32 21.61
C ILE A 639 6.08 38.10 20.37
N ARG A 640 5.60 39.34 20.54
CA ARG A 640 5.16 40.17 19.41
C ARG A 640 6.30 40.71 18.56
N SER A 641 7.48 40.95 19.17
CA SER A 641 8.65 41.45 18.44
C SER A 641 9.33 40.39 17.57
N ASN A 642 9.26 39.10 17.93
CA ASN A 642 9.83 38.02 17.14
C ASN A 642 8.91 36.79 17.13
N GLY A 643 8.32 36.47 15.98
CA GLY A 643 7.43 35.31 15.82
C GLY A 643 8.08 33.95 16.14
N GLU A 644 9.41 33.84 16.05
CA GLU A 644 10.17 32.64 16.47
C GLU A 644 10.34 32.53 17.99
N ALA A 645 10.10 33.62 18.73
CA ALA A 645 10.23 33.65 20.19
C ALA A 645 9.17 32.78 20.87
N THR A 646 7.97 32.66 20.29
CA THR A 646 6.90 31.75 20.76
C THR A 646 7.38 30.30 20.74
N LEU A 647 7.95 29.86 19.61
CA LEU A 647 8.48 28.50 19.46
C LEU A 647 9.61 28.21 20.46
N THR A 648 10.45 29.20 20.72
CA THR A 648 11.56 29.06 21.68
C THR A 648 11.05 28.93 23.11
N SER A 649 10.05 29.73 23.49
CA SER A 649 9.40 29.64 24.81
C SER A 649 8.71 28.29 25.00
N ASP A 650 7.94 27.86 24.00
CA ASP A 650 7.20 26.60 24.04
C ASP A 650 8.13 25.39 24.16
N ARG A 651 9.23 25.36 23.38
CA ARG A 651 10.24 24.31 23.46
C ARG A 651 10.92 24.23 24.82
N LYS A 652 11.27 25.37 25.42
CA LYS A 652 11.84 25.39 26.76
C LYS A 652 10.87 24.81 27.79
N MET A 653 9.58 25.16 27.68
CA MET A 653 8.54 24.62 28.55
C MET A 653 8.40 23.10 28.38
N THR A 654 8.19 22.62 27.16
CA THR A 654 8.07 21.19 26.86
C THR A 654 9.28 20.41 27.37
N ASN A 655 10.50 20.87 27.10
CA ASN A 655 11.71 20.19 27.55
C ASN A 655 11.79 20.07 29.08
N LYS A 656 11.42 21.14 29.81
CA LYS A 656 11.45 21.14 31.26
C LYS A 656 10.35 20.25 31.86
N LEU A 657 9.13 20.31 31.30
CA LEU A 657 8.03 19.43 31.68
C LEU A 657 8.39 17.96 31.42
N ASN A 658 8.83 17.63 30.20
CA ASN A 658 9.23 16.27 29.84
C ASN A 658 10.38 15.76 30.71
N SER A 659 11.36 16.60 31.05
CA SER A 659 12.44 16.21 31.96
C SER A 659 11.94 15.84 33.36
N THR A 660 10.91 16.54 33.84
CA THR A 660 10.31 16.32 35.17
C THR A 660 9.40 15.09 35.14
N THR A 661 8.59 14.93 34.10
CA THR A 661 7.72 13.77 33.89
C THR A 661 8.51 12.48 33.63
N SER A 662 9.62 12.57 32.91
CA SER A 662 10.46 11.41 32.54
C SER A 662 11.45 11.00 33.64
N SER A 663 11.60 11.81 34.69
CA SER A 663 12.48 11.52 35.83
C SER A 663 11.69 11.19 37.10
N GLY A 664 12.17 10.22 37.89
CA GLY A 664 11.60 9.88 39.19
C GLY A 664 10.47 8.85 39.18
N ILE A 665 9.59 8.96 40.19
CA ILE A 665 8.59 7.99 40.63
C ILE A 665 7.54 7.66 39.55
N LEU A 666 7.24 8.58 38.61
CA LEU A 666 6.33 8.35 37.48
C LEU A 666 6.73 7.19 36.57
N LYS A 667 8.04 6.88 36.48
CA LYS A 667 8.53 5.74 35.71
C LYS A 667 8.39 4.41 36.47
N GLU A 668 8.49 4.45 37.79
CA GLU A 668 8.39 3.28 38.69
C GLU A 668 6.94 3.00 39.13
N LEU A 669 6.06 3.99 38.99
CA LEU A 669 4.65 3.93 39.36
C LEU A 669 3.90 2.78 38.68
N LEU A 670 4.16 2.54 37.39
CA LEU A 670 3.52 1.46 36.63
C LEU A 670 4.15 0.08 36.86
N SER A 671 5.27 -0.01 37.57
CA SER A 671 5.89 -1.31 37.93
C SER A 671 5.64 -1.70 39.38
N GLU A 672 5.63 -0.74 40.31
CA GLU A 672 5.53 -0.99 41.75
C GLU A 672 4.32 -0.33 42.42
N GLY A 673 3.70 0.67 41.80
CA GLY A 673 2.65 1.48 42.41
C GLY A 673 1.22 1.04 42.14
N ILE A 674 1.02 -0.06 41.40
CA ILE A 674 -0.30 -0.56 41.03
C ILE A 674 -0.85 -1.46 42.14
N LEU A 675 -2.18 -1.41 42.33
CA LEU A 675 -2.87 -2.23 43.32
C LEU A 675 -2.68 -3.74 43.06
N GLN A 676 -2.85 -4.16 41.81
CA GLN A 676 -2.50 -5.51 41.36
C GLN A 676 -1.03 -5.59 40.93
N PRO A 677 -0.27 -6.62 41.35
CA PRO A 677 1.11 -6.80 40.92
C PRO A 677 1.18 -7.06 39.41
N SER A 678 2.26 -6.59 38.78
CA SER A 678 2.47 -6.63 37.33
C SER A 678 2.22 -8.01 36.68
N GLY A 679 2.61 -9.11 37.33
CA GLY A 679 2.41 -10.47 36.82
C GLY A 679 0.99 -11.04 36.94
N LYS A 680 0.07 -10.34 37.61
CA LYS A 680 -1.37 -10.67 37.69
C LYS A 680 -2.24 -9.64 36.98
N ASN A 681 -1.78 -8.38 36.94
CA ASN A 681 -2.47 -7.29 36.29
C ASN A 681 -2.60 -7.53 34.78
N CYS A 682 -3.84 -7.55 34.30
CA CYS A 682 -4.16 -7.87 32.92
C CYS A 682 -3.77 -6.75 31.95
N ILE A 683 -3.92 -5.47 32.32
CA ILE A 683 -3.51 -4.36 31.43
C ILE A 683 -2.00 -4.23 31.34
N SER A 684 -1.30 -4.49 32.45
CA SER A 684 0.16 -4.56 32.45
C SER A 684 0.65 -5.70 31.55
N LEU A 685 0.00 -6.87 31.63
CA LEU A 685 0.30 -7.99 30.74
C LEU A 685 0.03 -7.68 29.26
N MET A 686 -1.11 -7.06 28.92
CA MET A 686 -1.44 -6.69 27.53
C MET A 686 -0.44 -5.71 26.93
N THR A 687 -0.06 -4.68 27.69
CA THR A 687 0.83 -3.61 27.21
C THR A 687 2.29 -4.03 27.18
N THR A 688 2.75 -4.84 28.15
CA THR A 688 4.11 -5.38 28.15
C THR A 688 4.29 -6.50 27.14
N SER A 689 3.32 -7.40 26.95
CA SER A 689 3.36 -8.43 25.90
C SER A 689 3.25 -7.84 24.50
N GLY A 690 2.64 -6.65 24.36
CA GLY A 690 2.36 -6.03 23.08
C GLY A 690 1.10 -6.56 22.40
N ALA A 691 0.21 -7.22 23.15
CA ALA A 691 -1.08 -7.69 22.63
C ALA A 691 -1.97 -6.52 22.20
N LYS A 692 -2.12 -5.50 23.05
CA LYS A 692 -2.87 -4.27 22.75
C LYS A 692 -2.41 -3.13 23.65
N GLY A 693 -2.27 -1.95 23.04
CA GLY A 693 -1.88 -0.73 23.75
C GLY A 693 -0.37 -0.64 24.00
N SER A 694 0.04 0.55 24.44
CA SER A 694 1.42 0.85 24.81
C SER A 694 1.50 1.23 26.29
N MET A 695 2.73 1.29 26.81
CA MET A 695 2.97 1.76 28.17
C MET A 695 2.58 3.23 28.36
N VAL A 696 2.59 4.03 27.27
CA VAL A 696 2.08 5.41 27.27
C VAL A 696 0.57 5.43 27.47
N ASN A 697 -0.18 4.54 26.80
CA ASN A 697 -1.63 4.47 26.97
C ASN A 697 -1.98 4.11 28.42
N PHE A 698 -1.26 3.15 29.01
CA PHE A 698 -1.46 2.78 30.41
C PHE A 698 -1.12 3.95 31.35
N GLN A 699 -0.04 4.69 31.06
CA GLN A 699 0.31 5.91 31.79
C GLN A 699 -0.80 6.98 31.69
N GLN A 700 -1.41 7.19 30.52
CA GLN A 700 -2.47 8.19 30.34
C GLN A 700 -3.75 7.83 31.08
N ILE A 701 -4.05 6.54 31.22
CA ILE A 701 -5.24 6.07 31.95
C ILE A 701 -5.04 6.19 33.46
N SER A 702 -3.91 5.70 33.98
CA SER A 702 -3.69 5.57 35.42
C SER A 702 -2.89 6.72 36.06
N SER A 703 -2.06 7.44 35.30
CA SER A 703 -1.17 8.49 35.82
C SER A 703 -1.60 9.90 35.44
N HIS A 704 -1.44 10.31 34.18
CA HIS A 704 -1.77 11.65 33.65
C HIS A 704 -1.65 11.69 32.12
N LEU A 705 -2.36 12.60 31.45
CA LEU A 705 -2.30 12.76 29.98
C LEU A 705 -1.00 13.42 29.48
N GLY A 706 -0.50 14.43 30.20
CA GLY A 706 0.72 15.16 29.86
C GLY A 706 0.49 16.34 28.91
N GLN A 707 1.58 16.86 28.33
CA GLN A 707 1.56 18.01 27.42
C GLN A 707 0.92 17.64 26.07
N GLN A 708 -0.13 18.37 25.67
CA GLN A 708 -0.72 18.29 24.34
C GLN A 708 0.01 19.20 23.36
N GLU A 709 0.39 18.67 22.20
CA GLU A 709 1.08 19.42 21.15
C GLU A 709 0.26 19.41 19.85
N LEU A 710 0.09 20.58 19.25
CA LEU A 710 -0.59 20.80 17.97
C LEU A 710 0.44 21.25 16.94
N GLU A 711 0.65 20.47 15.89
CA GLU A 711 1.65 20.74 14.83
C GLU A 711 3.08 20.96 15.38
N GLY A 712 3.45 20.26 16.46
CA GLY A 712 4.74 20.42 17.15
C GLY A 712 4.90 21.73 17.93
N LYS A 713 3.79 22.43 18.20
CA LYS A 713 3.70 23.61 19.07
C LYS A 713 2.79 23.30 20.25
N ARG A 714 2.87 24.10 21.32
CA ARG A 714 1.84 24.06 22.38
C ARG A 714 0.54 24.66 21.88
N VAL A 715 -0.51 24.57 22.70
CA VAL A 715 -1.82 25.15 22.41
C VAL A 715 -1.69 26.60 21.89
N PRO A 716 -2.27 26.93 20.73
CA PRO A 716 -2.16 28.26 20.15
C PRO A 716 -2.85 29.31 21.03
N ARG A 717 -2.28 30.51 21.05
CA ARG A 717 -2.83 31.67 21.75
C ARG A 717 -3.61 32.55 20.78
N MET A 718 -4.73 33.10 21.23
CA MET A 718 -5.49 34.15 20.55
C MET A 718 -4.69 35.46 20.53
N VAL A 719 -5.12 36.44 19.71
CA VAL A 719 -4.52 37.80 19.65
C VAL A 719 -4.53 38.49 21.03
N SER A 720 -5.53 38.17 21.86
CA SER A 720 -5.64 38.63 23.25
C SER A 720 -4.59 38.04 24.20
N GLY A 721 -3.73 37.12 23.74
CA GLY A 721 -2.73 36.43 24.56
C GLY A 721 -3.30 35.25 25.38
N LYS A 722 -4.60 34.97 25.25
CA LYS A 722 -5.30 33.85 25.93
C LYS A 722 -5.26 32.58 25.09
N THR A 723 -5.12 31.42 25.72
CA THR A 723 -5.30 30.11 25.06
C THR A 723 -6.77 29.70 25.02
N LEU A 724 -7.51 29.94 26.11
CA LEU A 724 -8.97 29.83 26.18
C LEU A 724 -9.57 31.05 26.88
N PRO A 725 -10.88 31.36 26.68
CA PRO A 725 -11.55 32.46 27.34
C PRO A 725 -11.47 32.42 28.88
N CYS A 726 -11.41 31.21 29.46
CA CYS A 726 -11.31 30.96 30.90
C CYS A 726 -9.94 31.27 31.51
N PHE A 727 -8.87 31.33 30.71
CA PHE A 727 -7.54 31.65 31.19
C PHE A 727 -7.26 33.16 31.15
N PRO A 728 -6.48 33.69 32.11
CA PRO A 728 -6.02 35.06 32.05
C PRO A 728 -5.08 35.28 30.85
N PRO A 729 -5.00 36.51 30.31
CA PRO A 729 -4.03 36.84 29.26
C PRO A 729 -2.60 36.52 29.71
N TRP A 730 -1.82 35.90 28.84
CA TRP A 730 -0.41 35.56 29.10
C TRP A 730 -0.17 34.72 30.35
N ASP A 731 -1.10 33.80 30.66
CA ASP A 731 -0.91 32.85 31.74
C ASP A 731 0.40 32.05 31.56
N CYS A 732 1.18 32.00 32.64
CA CYS A 732 2.45 31.28 32.73
C CYS A 732 2.25 29.83 33.20
N SER A 733 1.03 29.47 33.60
CA SER A 733 0.71 28.12 34.05
C SER A 733 0.91 27.09 32.93
N PRO A 734 1.48 25.91 33.23
CA PRO A 734 1.56 24.82 32.26
C PRO A 734 0.18 24.39 31.73
N ARG A 735 -0.85 24.41 32.60
CA ARG A 735 -2.22 24.02 32.28
C ARG A 735 -2.84 24.86 31.17
N ALA A 736 -2.67 26.19 31.23
CA ALA A 736 -3.14 27.08 30.17
C ALA A 736 -2.52 26.77 28.80
N GLY A 737 -1.28 26.25 28.78
CA GLY A 737 -0.60 25.83 27.56
C GLY A 737 -0.83 24.37 27.18
N GLY A 738 -1.85 23.70 27.73
CA GLY A 738 -2.23 22.33 27.36
C GLY A 738 -1.47 21.21 28.08
N PHE A 739 -0.89 21.47 29.26
CA PHE A 739 -0.37 20.41 30.13
C PHE A 739 -1.50 19.85 31.01
N ILE A 740 -1.89 18.61 30.74
CA ILE A 740 -3.02 17.96 31.44
C ILE A 740 -2.47 17.05 32.56
N ILE A 741 -2.81 17.40 33.80
CA ILE A 741 -2.45 16.67 35.02
C ILE A 741 -3.42 15.52 35.28
N ASP A 742 -4.68 15.71 34.89
CA ASP A 742 -5.73 14.73 35.08
C ASP A 742 -5.53 13.52 34.16
N ARG A 743 -6.22 12.43 34.52
CA ARG A 743 -6.14 11.13 33.87
C ARG A 743 -7.52 10.69 33.40
N PHE A 744 -7.59 9.77 32.44
CA PHE A 744 -8.88 9.28 31.95
C PHE A 744 -9.75 8.65 33.04
N LEU A 745 -9.14 8.01 34.05
CA LEU A 745 -9.85 7.38 35.16
C LEU A 745 -10.66 8.37 36.02
N THR A 746 -10.16 9.61 36.20
CA THR A 746 -10.81 10.64 37.03
C THR A 746 -11.62 11.63 36.20
N ALA A 747 -11.73 11.40 34.89
CA ALA A 747 -12.21 12.35 33.88
C ALA A 747 -11.35 13.64 33.78
N LEU A 748 -11.59 14.40 32.71
CA LEU A 748 -10.87 15.63 32.38
C LEU A 748 -11.72 16.85 32.72
N HIS A 749 -11.07 17.95 33.12
CA HIS A 749 -11.75 19.23 33.23
C HIS A 749 -12.20 19.75 31.84
N PRO A 750 -13.28 20.55 31.75
CA PRO A 750 -13.78 21.06 30.47
C PRO A 750 -12.74 21.80 29.62
N GLN A 751 -11.83 22.52 30.28
CA GLN A 751 -10.74 23.28 29.63
C GLN A 751 -9.72 22.33 28.97
N GLU A 752 -9.41 21.23 29.64
CA GLU A 752 -8.45 20.22 29.19
C GLU A 752 -9.06 19.33 28.10
N TYR A 753 -10.36 19.01 28.24
CA TYR A 753 -11.12 18.29 27.22
C TYR A 753 -11.10 19.03 25.87
N TYR A 754 -11.22 20.36 25.87
CA TYR A 754 -11.18 21.14 24.63
C TYR A 754 -9.84 21.01 23.88
N PHE A 755 -8.72 20.86 24.59
CA PHE A 755 -7.41 20.72 23.96
C PHE A 755 -7.19 19.35 23.32
N PHE A 756 -8.03 18.36 23.63
CA PHE A 756 -7.87 16.98 23.15
C PHE A 756 -8.43 16.75 21.73
N ASP A 757 -9.42 17.54 21.29
CA ASP A 757 -10.15 17.26 20.05
C ASP A 757 -9.60 18.08 18.85
N THR A 758 -8.61 17.52 18.14
CA THR A 758 -8.22 18.04 16.81
C THR A 758 -7.99 16.90 15.82
N ALA A 759 -8.88 16.77 14.83
CA ALA A 759 -8.80 15.76 13.79
C ALA A 759 -7.97 16.23 12.58
N VAL A 760 -6.97 15.43 12.19
CA VAL A 760 -6.13 15.64 11.00
C VAL A 760 -6.66 14.83 9.81
N LYS A 761 -6.56 15.36 8.58
CA LYS A 761 -7.11 14.75 7.34
C LYS A 761 -6.03 14.20 6.40
N THR A 762 -6.21 12.98 5.91
CA THR A 762 -5.23 12.15 5.17
C THR A 762 -5.52 12.03 3.65
N SER A 763 -5.43 13.12 2.87
CA SER A 763 -5.82 13.10 1.43
C SER A 763 -4.69 13.18 0.39
N ARG A 764 -3.40 13.21 0.76
CA ARG A 764 -2.29 13.57 -0.18
C ARG A 764 -1.45 12.42 -0.75
N SER A 765 -1.40 11.25 -0.13
CA SER A 765 -0.46 10.15 -0.48
C SER A 765 -0.82 9.35 -1.75
N GLY A 766 -2.11 9.08 -1.99
CA GLY A 766 -2.53 8.19 -3.09
C GLY A 766 -2.25 8.71 -4.51
N TYR A 767 -2.07 10.03 -4.71
CA TYR A 767 -1.70 10.58 -6.01
C TYR A 767 -0.23 10.29 -6.37
N LEU A 768 0.68 10.45 -5.41
CA LEU A 768 2.11 10.18 -5.56
C LEU A 768 2.33 8.74 -6.01
N GLN A 769 1.70 7.79 -5.33
CA GLN A 769 1.84 6.36 -5.65
C GLN A 769 1.38 6.05 -7.08
N ARG A 770 0.27 6.63 -7.54
CA ARG A 770 -0.22 6.41 -8.91
C ARG A 770 0.77 6.90 -9.96
N CYS A 771 1.39 8.06 -9.75
CA CYS A 771 2.37 8.62 -10.68
C CYS A 771 3.60 7.72 -10.78
N LEU A 772 4.11 7.23 -9.65
CA LEU A 772 5.23 6.29 -9.63
C LEU A 772 4.88 4.98 -10.32
N MET A 773 3.72 4.40 -9.99
CA MET A 773 3.24 3.16 -10.58
C MET A 773 3.17 3.25 -12.10
N LYS A 774 2.57 4.33 -12.63
CA LYS A 774 2.38 4.48 -14.07
C LYS A 774 3.68 4.69 -14.85
N ASN A 775 4.70 5.29 -14.22
CA ASN A 775 6.00 5.46 -14.86
C ASN A 775 6.88 4.21 -14.76
N LEU A 776 6.65 3.35 -13.77
CA LEU A 776 7.48 2.18 -13.48
C LEU A 776 6.80 0.85 -13.82
N GLU A 777 5.58 0.85 -14.37
CA GLU A 777 4.80 -0.38 -14.62
C GLU A 777 5.45 -1.33 -15.63
N CYS A 778 6.25 -0.79 -16.54
CA CYS A 778 6.91 -1.54 -17.60
C CYS A 778 8.24 -2.19 -17.18
N LEU A 779 8.81 -1.79 -16.02
CA LEU A 779 10.11 -2.27 -15.59
C LEU A 779 10.03 -3.70 -15.04
N LYS A 780 10.76 -4.61 -15.70
CA LYS A 780 10.85 -6.02 -15.34
C LYS A 780 12.29 -6.52 -15.38
N VAL A 781 12.56 -7.60 -14.64
CA VAL A 781 13.83 -8.34 -14.73
C VAL A 781 13.79 -9.22 -15.98
N CYS A 782 14.80 -9.15 -16.83
CA CYS A 782 14.96 -10.00 -17.99
C CYS A 782 15.75 -11.29 -17.64
N TYR A 783 15.77 -12.27 -18.54
CA TYR A 783 16.47 -13.55 -18.34
C TYR A 783 17.99 -13.40 -18.17
N ASP A 784 18.56 -12.26 -18.58
CA ASP A 784 19.96 -11.88 -18.36
C ASP A 784 20.18 -11.19 -17.00
N HIS A 785 19.19 -11.18 -16.12
CA HIS A 785 19.14 -10.47 -14.83
C HIS A 785 19.26 -8.94 -14.91
N THR A 786 19.18 -8.36 -16.11
CA THR A 786 19.10 -6.91 -16.28
C THR A 786 17.67 -6.42 -16.05
N VAL A 787 17.53 -5.21 -15.51
CA VAL A 787 16.23 -4.54 -15.39
C VAL A 787 16.01 -3.69 -16.62
N ARG A 788 14.98 -4.01 -17.41
CA ARG A 788 14.67 -3.33 -18.67
C ARG A 788 13.27 -2.76 -18.68
N ASP A 789 13.12 -1.69 -19.46
CA ASP A 789 11.83 -1.14 -19.82
C ASP A 789 11.16 -1.93 -20.96
N ALA A 790 9.89 -1.65 -21.26
CA ALA A 790 9.15 -2.30 -22.34
C ALA A 790 9.82 -2.10 -23.72
N ASP A 791 10.50 -0.97 -23.91
CA ASP A 791 11.25 -0.65 -25.13
C ASP A 791 12.58 -1.42 -25.25
N GLY A 792 12.96 -2.21 -24.25
CA GLY A 792 14.23 -2.95 -24.21
C GLY A 792 15.42 -2.14 -23.67
N SER A 793 15.22 -0.86 -23.34
CA SER A 793 16.20 0.01 -22.69
C SER A 793 16.60 -0.54 -21.32
N ILE A 794 17.90 -0.64 -21.07
CA ILE A 794 18.44 -1.13 -19.79
C ILE A 794 18.46 0.02 -18.78
N ILE A 795 17.85 -0.19 -17.62
CA ILE A 795 17.84 0.77 -16.50
C ILE A 795 18.87 0.36 -15.44
N GLN A 796 18.97 -0.93 -15.14
CA GLN A 796 19.98 -1.49 -14.23
C GLN A 796 20.56 -2.78 -14.80
N PHE A 797 21.85 -3.01 -14.59
CA PHE A 797 22.52 -4.26 -15.00
C PHE A 797 22.19 -5.44 -14.08
N HIS A 798 22.07 -5.17 -12.78
CA HIS A 798 21.58 -6.12 -11.79
C HIS A 798 20.55 -5.41 -10.92
N TYR A 799 19.46 -6.10 -10.61
CA TYR A 799 18.46 -5.60 -9.68
C TYR A 799 19.11 -5.29 -8.33
N GLY A 800 18.99 -4.07 -7.81
CA GLY A 800 19.57 -3.72 -6.50
C GLY A 800 21.09 -3.79 -6.41
N GLU A 801 21.80 -3.87 -7.56
CA GLU A 801 23.25 -4.14 -7.68
C GLU A 801 23.68 -5.56 -7.28
N ASP A 802 22.88 -6.28 -6.47
CA ASP A 802 23.17 -7.62 -5.95
C ASP A 802 22.31 -8.73 -6.57
N GLY A 803 21.24 -8.40 -7.29
CA GLY A 803 20.33 -9.33 -7.95
C GLY A 803 19.35 -10.05 -7.02
N VAL A 804 19.31 -9.70 -5.74
CA VAL A 804 18.61 -10.47 -4.70
C VAL A 804 17.18 -10.01 -4.51
N ASP A 805 16.23 -10.94 -4.40
CA ASP A 805 14.86 -10.64 -3.96
C ASP A 805 14.80 -10.63 -2.42
N ASN A 806 14.02 -9.70 -1.87
CA ASN A 806 13.66 -9.70 -0.47
C ASN A 806 12.63 -10.79 -0.13
N LYS A 807 11.98 -11.38 -1.14
CA LYS A 807 11.00 -12.45 -1.01
C LYS A 807 11.58 -13.78 -1.45
N GLU A 808 11.37 -14.77 -0.58
CA GLU A 808 11.58 -16.19 -0.79
C GLU A 808 12.97 -16.75 -0.45
N LEU A 809 12.90 -17.72 0.46
CA LEU A 809 13.90 -18.73 0.72
C LEU A 809 13.10 -20.01 0.96
N VAL A 810 13.10 -20.91 -0.02
CA VAL A 810 12.62 -22.28 0.18
C VAL A 810 13.87 -23.15 0.29
N TYR A 811 14.22 -23.52 1.51
CA TYR A 811 15.19 -24.58 1.74
C TYR A 811 14.54 -25.91 1.33
N SER A 812 14.71 -26.32 0.08
CA SER A 812 14.35 -27.67 -0.32
C SER A 812 15.49 -28.62 0.07
N ASN A 813 15.18 -29.68 0.81
CA ASN A 813 16.10 -30.71 1.31
C ASN A 813 16.82 -31.53 0.21
N TYR A 814 16.92 -31.04 -1.03
CA TYR A 814 17.63 -31.69 -2.11
C TYR A 814 19.09 -31.26 -2.15
N CYS A 815 19.87 -31.66 -1.13
CA CYS A 815 21.34 -31.73 -1.21
C CYS A 815 21.81 -32.90 -2.11
N ARG A 816 21.05 -33.27 -3.15
CA ARG A 816 21.43 -34.34 -4.08
C ARG A 816 21.32 -33.84 -5.51
N GLN A 817 22.50 -33.71 -6.13
CA GLN A 817 22.82 -33.23 -7.48
C GLN A 817 22.73 -31.71 -7.65
N LEU A 818 23.86 -31.07 -7.34
CA LEU A 818 24.15 -29.65 -7.45
C LEU A 818 24.60 -29.31 -8.89
N ASP A 819 23.65 -29.03 -9.78
CA ASP A 819 23.98 -28.41 -11.06
C ASP A 819 24.12 -26.89 -10.89
N ARG A 820 25.23 -26.33 -11.39
CA ARG A 820 25.45 -24.89 -11.55
C ARG A 820 24.44 -24.35 -12.57
N SER A 821 23.25 -23.99 -12.11
CA SER A 821 22.11 -23.72 -13.00
C SER A 821 22.11 -22.32 -13.64
N SER A 822 22.98 -21.38 -13.23
CA SER A 822 23.08 -20.05 -13.83
C SER A 822 24.46 -19.84 -14.50
N PRO A 823 24.54 -19.61 -15.82
CA PRO A 823 25.82 -19.30 -16.48
C PRO A 823 26.32 -17.88 -16.20
N TYR A 824 25.48 -16.98 -15.69
CA TYR A 824 25.77 -15.54 -15.57
C TYR A 824 26.20 -15.08 -14.17
N ILE A 825 25.67 -15.69 -13.10
CA ILE A 825 25.99 -15.34 -11.70
C ILE A 825 26.50 -16.60 -11.00
N ASN A 826 27.83 -16.66 -10.84
CA ASN A 826 28.54 -17.81 -10.25
C ASN A 826 29.45 -17.42 -9.07
N LYS A 827 29.46 -16.14 -8.68
CA LYS A 827 30.31 -15.62 -7.60
C LYS A 827 29.47 -14.83 -6.61
N LEU A 828 29.81 -14.97 -5.33
CA LEU A 828 29.26 -14.12 -4.29
C LEU A 828 29.72 -12.66 -4.51
N PRO A 829 28.88 -11.66 -4.23
CA PRO A 829 29.33 -10.27 -4.16
C PRO A 829 30.41 -10.10 -3.08
N ASP A 830 31.48 -9.37 -3.37
CA ASP A 830 32.64 -9.15 -2.49
C ASP A 830 32.23 -8.70 -1.06
N ALA A 831 31.18 -7.89 -0.96
CA ALA A 831 30.65 -7.39 0.30
C ALA A 831 30.01 -8.48 1.19
N LEU A 832 29.41 -9.50 0.58
CA LEU A 832 28.84 -10.65 1.29
C LEU A 832 29.92 -11.67 1.63
N GLU A 833 30.90 -11.88 0.76
CA GLU A 833 32.04 -12.77 0.98
C GLU A 833 32.83 -12.31 2.22
N GLY A 834 33.19 -11.02 2.28
CA GLY A 834 33.88 -10.45 3.43
C GLY A 834 33.08 -10.50 4.75
N LYS A 835 31.75 -10.58 4.69
CA LYS A 835 30.89 -10.78 5.88
C LYS A 835 30.83 -12.25 6.29
N ALA A 836 30.72 -13.17 5.34
CA ALA A 836 30.71 -14.60 5.58
C ALA A 836 32.01 -15.06 6.24
N GLU A 837 33.16 -14.58 5.75
CA GLU A 837 34.46 -14.87 6.35
C GLU A 837 34.58 -14.34 7.78
N LYS A 838 34.13 -13.10 8.03
CA LYS A 838 34.13 -12.52 9.38
C LYS A 838 33.24 -13.33 10.34
N PHE A 839 32.08 -13.77 9.86
CA PHE A 839 31.16 -14.57 10.66
C PHE A 839 31.74 -15.95 11.00
N SER A 840 32.35 -16.63 10.02
CA SER A 840 32.97 -17.93 10.24
C SER A 840 34.16 -17.87 11.20
N LYS A 841 34.87 -16.73 11.26
CA LYS A 841 35.98 -16.51 12.21
C LYS A 841 35.50 -16.19 13.63
N GLN A 842 34.28 -15.67 13.80
CA GLN A 842 33.74 -15.22 15.09
C GLN A 842 33.04 -16.31 15.90
N ARG A 843 32.57 -17.41 15.27
CA ARG A 843 31.88 -18.51 15.95
C ARG A 843 32.58 -19.84 15.67
N ASN A 844 32.72 -20.67 16.71
CA ASN A 844 33.10 -22.07 16.54
C ASN A 844 31.98 -22.80 15.80
N LEU A 845 32.21 -23.10 14.51
CA LEU A 845 31.24 -23.67 13.58
C LEU A 845 31.01 -25.19 13.81
N GLY A 846 30.93 -25.66 15.06
CA GLY A 846 30.72 -27.08 15.35
C GLY A 846 31.62 -28.03 14.54
N SER A 847 31.00 -29.04 13.88
CA SER A 847 31.64 -30.04 13.01
C SER A 847 31.70 -29.68 11.52
N MET A 848 31.32 -28.46 11.12
CA MET A 848 31.19 -28.09 9.71
C MET A 848 32.43 -27.31 9.25
N GLU A 849 33.05 -27.73 8.16
CA GLU A 849 34.24 -27.05 7.62
C GLU A 849 33.90 -25.68 7.04
N HIS A 850 34.85 -24.75 7.10
CA HIS A 850 34.70 -23.40 6.55
C HIS A 850 34.34 -23.41 5.06
N ALA A 851 34.93 -24.33 4.29
CA ALA A 851 34.67 -24.46 2.86
C ALA A 851 33.22 -24.85 2.57
N ASP A 852 32.65 -25.77 3.36
CA ASP A 852 31.26 -26.21 3.19
C ASP A 852 30.27 -25.12 3.60
N PHE A 853 30.61 -24.31 4.60
CA PHE A 853 29.80 -23.14 4.98
C PHE A 853 29.74 -22.09 3.87
N VAL A 854 30.88 -21.75 3.26
CA VAL A 854 30.92 -20.78 2.16
C VAL A 854 30.14 -21.30 0.95
N ARG A 855 30.31 -22.58 0.59
CA ARG A 855 29.51 -23.22 -0.48
C ARG A 855 28.01 -23.20 -0.19
N LEU A 856 27.62 -23.41 1.06
CA LEU A 856 26.22 -23.34 1.47
C LEU A 856 25.67 -21.91 1.36
N ILE A 857 26.49 -20.89 1.67
CA ILE A 857 26.12 -19.48 1.46
C ILE A 857 26.02 -19.14 -0.04
N GLU A 858 26.94 -19.63 -0.88
CA GLU A 858 26.88 -19.46 -2.33
C GLU A 858 25.60 -20.03 -2.91
N HIS A 859 25.27 -21.27 -2.53
CA HIS A 859 24.02 -21.90 -2.95
C HIS A 859 22.79 -21.12 -2.45
N LYS A 860 22.83 -20.66 -1.20
CA LYS A 860 21.76 -19.83 -0.63
C LYS A 860 21.59 -18.53 -1.42
N TYR A 861 22.68 -17.87 -1.79
CA TYR A 861 22.65 -16.65 -2.58
C TYR A 861 22.02 -16.88 -3.96
N VAL A 862 22.41 -17.94 -4.67
CA VAL A 862 21.82 -18.29 -5.98
C VAL A 862 20.31 -18.56 -5.85
N SER A 863 19.88 -19.21 -4.76
CA SER A 863 18.45 -19.46 -4.51
C SER A 863 17.64 -18.22 -4.18
N CYS A 864 18.28 -17.12 -3.76
CA CYS A 864 17.64 -15.84 -3.43
C CYS A 864 17.64 -14.85 -4.61
N LEU A 865 18.15 -15.23 -5.79
CA LEU A 865 18.16 -14.35 -6.95
C LEU A 865 16.72 -14.06 -7.43
N THR A 866 16.50 -12.82 -7.83
CA THR A 866 15.23 -12.39 -8.43
C THR A 866 14.89 -13.22 -9.65
N GLN A 867 13.64 -13.70 -9.71
CA GLN A 867 13.15 -14.46 -10.84
C GLN A 867 12.96 -13.55 -12.08
N PRO A 868 13.39 -13.99 -13.27
CA PRO A 868 13.09 -13.28 -14.52
C PRO A 868 11.59 -13.10 -14.71
N GLY A 869 11.18 -11.91 -15.10
CA GLY A 869 9.78 -11.52 -15.26
C GLY A 869 9.17 -10.78 -14.06
N GLU A 870 9.85 -10.71 -12.91
CA GLU A 870 9.29 -10.00 -11.75
C GLU A 870 9.13 -8.49 -12.06
N PRO A 871 7.93 -7.90 -11.81
CA PRO A 871 7.64 -6.50 -12.08
C PRO A 871 8.22 -5.59 -10.98
N VAL A 872 9.55 -5.47 -10.97
CA VAL A 872 10.31 -4.74 -9.94
C VAL A 872 9.94 -3.25 -9.86
N GLY A 873 9.54 -2.62 -10.97
CA GLY A 873 9.12 -1.22 -10.96
C GLY A 873 7.80 -1.00 -10.20
N VAL A 874 6.86 -1.92 -10.35
CA VAL A 874 5.60 -1.93 -9.59
C VAL A 874 5.88 -2.12 -8.10
N LEU A 875 6.71 -3.10 -7.74
CA LEU A 875 7.08 -3.36 -6.34
C LEU A 875 7.81 -2.18 -5.68
N ALA A 876 8.73 -1.54 -6.41
CA ALA A 876 9.42 -0.34 -5.95
C ALA A 876 8.44 0.82 -5.71
N SER A 877 7.51 1.04 -6.66
CA SER A 877 6.50 2.10 -6.54
C SER A 877 5.56 1.90 -5.33
N GLN A 878 5.15 0.66 -5.06
CA GLN A 878 4.33 0.31 -3.88
C GLN A 878 5.12 0.49 -2.58
N SER A 879 6.40 0.08 -2.59
CA SER A 879 7.29 0.17 -1.43
C SER A 879 7.61 1.62 -1.02
N VAL A 880 7.50 2.57 -1.94
CA VAL A 880 7.57 4.02 -1.62
C VAL A 880 6.19 4.59 -1.28
N GLY A 881 5.16 4.18 -2.01
CA GLY A 881 3.81 4.72 -1.88
C GLY A 881 3.09 4.37 -0.57
N GLU A 882 3.20 3.12 -0.11
CA GLU A 882 2.53 2.66 1.12
C GLU A 882 3.13 3.33 2.38
N PRO A 883 4.45 3.36 2.61
CA PRO A 883 4.99 4.09 3.78
C PRO A 883 4.71 5.60 3.73
N ALA A 884 4.56 6.17 2.53
CA ALA A 884 4.21 7.58 2.38
C ALA A 884 2.80 7.91 2.92
N THR A 885 1.86 6.95 2.96
CA THR A 885 0.57 7.15 3.65
C THR A 885 0.80 7.28 5.15
N GLN A 886 1.60 6.38 5.74
CA GLN A 886 1.93 6.39 7.17
C GLN A 886 2.69 7.65 7.59
N MET A 887 3.55 8.18 6.71
CA MET A 887 4.30 9.41 6.95
C MET A 887 3.44 10.67 6.98
N THR A 888 2.23 10.62 6.41
CA THR A 888 1.27 11.72 6.51
C THR A 888 0.78 11.89 7.95
N GLU A 889 0.62 10.80 8.68
CA GLU A 889 0.14 10.77 10.07
C GLU A 889 1.29 10.96 11.07
N ARG A 890 2.39 10.20 10.89
CA ARG A 890 3.54 10.23 11.82
C ARG A 890 4.39 11.50 11.75
N GLY A 891 4.35 12.25 10.65
CA GLY A 891 5.03 13.54 10.55
C GLY A 891 4.49 14.57 11.57
N GLU A 892 3.28 14.34 12.06
CA GLU A 892 2.60 15.16 13.05
C GLU A 892 2.72 14.55 14.47
N GLU A 893 2.56 13.23 14.64
CA GLU A 893 2.76 12.52 15.94
C GLU A 893 4.23 12.45 16.40
N SER A 894 5.20 12.25 15.50
CA SER A 894 6.63 12.08 15.86
C SER A 894 7.36 13.40 16.16
N SER A 895 6.66 14.53 16.17
CA SER A 895 7.20 15.80 16.68
C SER A 895 7.58 15.73 18.17
N TYR A 896 7.17 14.65 18.86
CA TYR A 896 7.40 14.36 20.28
C TYR A 896 8.85 14.07 20.72
N SER A 897 9.81 13.79 19.84
CA SER A 897 11.20 13.64 20.30
C SER A 897 12.28 13.91 19.25
N LYS A 898 13.27 14.73 19.66
CA LYS A 898 14.49 15.16 18.95
C LYS A 898 14.34 16.28 17.92
N SER A 899 14.57 17.50 18.41
CA SER A 899 15.41 18.55 17.82
C SER A 899 15.77 18.40 16.33
N ASN A 900 14.85 18.77 15.45
CA ASN A 900 15.08 19.67 14.32
C ASN A 900 13.78 19.78 13.51
N SER A 901 13.15 20.95 13.55
CA SER A 901 11.92 21.32 12.83
C SER A 901 12.08 21.40 11.31
N LYS A 902 12.90 20.53 10.71
CA LYS A 902 13.08 20.40 9.25
C LYS A 902 12.47 19.12 8.68
N MET A 903 12.04 18.17 9.51
CA MET A 903 11.64 16.82 9.08
C MET A 903 10.14 16.65 8.80
N SER A 904 9.29 17.57 9.28
CA SER A 904 7.82 17.59 9.09
C SER A 904 7.37 17.83 7.64
N PHE A 905 8.30 17.94 6.69
CA PHE A 905 8.04 18.16 5.27
C PHE A 905 8.26 16.91 4.41
N LEU A 906 8.50 15.72 4.98
CA LEU A 906 9.05 14.60 4.22
C LEU A 906 8.20 14.16 3.02
N LEU A 907 6.85 14.14 3.12
CA LEU A 907 5.98 13.88 1.97
C LEU A 907 5.97 15.04 0.94
N ILE A 908 6.00 16.29 1.43
CA ILE A 908 6.09 17.48 0.57
C ILE A 908 7.44 17.54 -0.16
N VAL A 909 8.50 17.06 0.48
CA VAL A 909 9.83 16.92 -0.10
C VAL A 909 9.85 15.79 -1.12
N LEU A 910 9.31 14.60 -0.77
CA LEU A 910 9.18 13.47 -1.70
C LEU A 910 8.41 13.86 -2.97
N THR A 911 7.26 14.53 -2.84
CA THR A 911 6.48 14.99 -4.00
C THR A 911 7.25 16.00 -4.85
N LYS A 912 8.02 16.90 -4.23
CA LYS A 912 8.86 17.86 -4.98
C LYS A 912 10.03 17.20 -5.70
N ILE A 913 10.67 16.23 -5.07
CA ILE A 913 11.81 15.51 -5.64
C ILE A 913 11.31 14.64 -6.79
N LEU A 914 10.33 13.76 -6.53
CA LEU A 914 9.92 12.71 -7.46
C LEU A 914 8.96 13.20 -8.55
N MET A 915 8.03 14.12 -8.23
CA MET A 915 7.00 14.52 -9.18
C MET A 915 7.35 15.79 -9.94
N ALA A 916 7.87 16.81 -9.23
CA ALA A 916 8.13 18.10 -9.83
C ALA A 916 9.58 18.25 -10.33
N ALA A 917 10.51 17.42 -9.85
CA ALA A 917 11.95 17.61 -10.00
C ALA A 917 12.33 19.10 -9.81
N ALA A 918 11.80 19.70 -8.74
CA ALA A 918 11.76 21.15 -8.58
C ALA A 918 13.17 21.71 -8.43
N ARG A 919 13.53 22.69 -9.27
CA ARG A 919 14.80 23.43 -9.15
C ARG A 919 14.84 24.26 -7.86
N ASP A 920 13.72 24.88 -7.51
CA ASP A 920 13.59 25.73 -6.32
C ASP A 920 12.98 24.95 -5.14
N ILE A 921 13.85 24.33 -4.34
CA ILE A 921 13.45 23.64 -3.11
C ILE A 921 13.23 24.69 -2.00
N LYS A 922 12.15 24.57 -1.22
CA LYS A 922 11.80 25.54 -0.15
C LYS A 922 12.88 25.67 0.93
N THR A 923 13.59 24.58 1.23
CA THR A 923 14.63 24.52 2.26
C THR A 923 15.83 23.74 1.74
N PRO A 924 16.68 24.34 0.89
CA PRO A 924 17.91 23.68 0.46
C PRO A 924 18.85 23.53 1.67
N PHE A 925 19.49 22.37 1.81
CA PHE A 925 20.45 22.12 2.87
C PHE A 925 21.74 21.57 2.27
N MET A 926 22.87 21.92 2.88
CA MET A 926 24.20 21.44 2.51
C MET A 926 24.91 21.02 3.80
N THR A 927 25.45 19.80 3.81
CA THR A 927 26.25 19.29 4.93
C THR A 927 27.72 19.42 4.57
N CYS A 928 28.43 20.33 5.23
CA CYS A 928 29.86 20.53 5.01
C CYS A 928 30.66 19.80 6.11
N PRO A 929 31.25 18.62 5.85
CA PRO A 929 32.11 17.95 6.83
C PRO A 929 33.36 18.79 7.04
N LEU A 930 33.63 19.17 8.30
CA LEU A 930 34.85 19.89 8.65
C LEU A 930 36.03 18.92 8.73
N ARG A 931 37.20 19.33 8.23
CA ARG A 931 38.44 18.55 8.39
C ARG A 931 38.89 18.58 9.85
N HIS A 932 39.24 17.42 10.40
CA HIS A 932 39.64 17.24 11.80
C HIS A 932 40.78 18.16 12.26
N GLU A 933 41.68 18.58 11.38
CA GLU A 933 42.81 19.46 11.72
C GLU A 933 42.42 20.93 11.95
N LYS A 934 41.22 21.36 11.51
CA LYS A 934 40.75 22.75 11.63
C LYS A 934 39.62 22.95 12.65
N SER A 935 39.17 21.89 13.33
CA SER A 935 38.06 21.99 14.30
C SER A 935 38.46 22.66 15.61
N ILE A 936 39.74 22.70 15.96
CA ILE A 936 40.22 23.25 17.25
C ILE A 936 40.20 24.79 17.26
N CYS A 937 40.44 25.45 16.12
CA CYS A 937 40.51 26.92 16.08
C CYS A 937 39.13 27.62 16.09
N TYR A 938 38.03 26.92 15.80
CA TYR A 938 36.69 27.52 15.75
C TYR A 938 35.89 27.37 17.04
N LEU A 939 36.31 26.51 17.97
CA LEU A 939 35.66 26.31 19.27
C LEU A 939 36.19 27.26 20.37
N SER A 940 37.20 28.08 20.04
CA SER A 940 37.85 29.03 20.94
C SER A 940 37.43 30.50 20.74
N CYS A 941 36.41 30.78 19.92
CA CYS A 941 35.83 32.12 19.74
C CYS A 941 34.42 32.24 20.33
#